data_AF-A0A924D8F3-F1
#
_entry.id   AF-A0A924D8F3-F1
#
_cell.length_a   1.000
_cell.length_b   1.000
_cell.length_c   1.000
_cell.angle_alpha   90.00
_cell.angle_beta   90.00
_cell.angle_gamma   90.00
#
_symmetry.space_group_name_H-M   'P 1'
#
loop_
_entity.id
_entity.type
_entity.pdbx_description
1 polymer ?
#
loop_
_entity_poly.entity_id
_entity_poly.type
_entity_poly.pdbx_seq_one_letter_code
_entity_poly.pdbx_strand_id
1 'polypeptide(L)'
;MKYFWAFLFVFLGQFVFSQKIMQGQILDFDTNVPIAFAKISYNNKTISSDWEGKFNLEIKDDKQPILFFYKGYFDKKYYFTVGAKNLLIKMTSDNSLQEKEIYSENIVNTIIKKVGENKSKNQPERAFKTFEYKNYEYLLVTANPDSISPKIDTVYKRNLLGKTKFTLDSVNYKFKKILEKQHVYQTEKVNQIQYNGKVTKETIIAARMAGFKQPLYEYLGLNLVSYSLYDNKLQILEIPIENPISSYGRKLFVFKLIDTVKVNGRSVYRIYFQPKKLKSNRLRGLLYVDAENYGIAKAFYRIYGIINVNATYTFNYLKNEKLWFPEKRKIIVVKGNNSEDINILGGTIKFNSSLEKLKKDASDRVYLKLESTPYDIKINESEIFEHPQIKIDAQNVSNSKPDSYWNNIKKDTVDKRKIRTYTNLDSLSMAGNIEKKLLFGRKVFNGYLPISYVDIDLKTLLKYNNYEGFRLGIGGVTNSKLSNNYKVSFYGAYGLKDQKIKYGITPSFLLDKKTNTWISASYSNDINEIGQIQFATEPRRFKIYDPRPINISTFYNNKLFSGFMESKYFAKTDTYFGISRSEVTPLFDYTYVLNGNEYSHYTITAAQFAIQWNPFSTIMQTTSGRLEINKQFPKFSLQFTQTLPQILGNDFMFSKVDLKIVHEIPYLSGQNTAFTLQGGLASGNIPLTHLYSIAPNNLNRESLFKRITFASKNGFETMFFNEFFSSRYVSFQVRHTFNKVKLAYKIKPLLSVVTRLAFGAIDAPQQHAGFEYKTLDKGFFESGVEANQIFKGFGLIGFVRYGPNSLPNFTDNISVKLSYVFDLGF
;
A
#
# COMPACT_ATOMS: atom_id res chain seq x y z
N MET A 1 -7.23 -34.18 -76.41
CA MET A 1 -8.19 -33.06 -76.16
C MET A 1 -9.33 -33.37 -75.18
N LYS A 2 -9.65 -34.63 -74.83
CA LYS A 2 -10.73 -34.96 -73.87
C LYS A 2 -10.48 -34.54 -72.40
N TYR A 3 -9.21 -34.36 -71.99
CA TYR A 3 -8.88 -33.99 -70.60
C TYR A 3 -8.65 -32.48 -70.39
N PHE A 4 -8.55 -31.68 -71.46
CA PHE A 4 -8.31 -30.24 -71.36
C PHE A 4 -9.56 -29.49 -70.86
N TRP A 5 -10.74 -29.89 -71.33
CA TRP A 5 -12.02 -29.31 -70.91
C TRP A 5 -12.41 -29.69 -69.47
N ALA A 6 -12.02 -30.88 -69.00
CA ALA A 6 -12.22 -31.29 -67.60
C ALA A 6 -11.31 -30.50 -66.64
N PHE A 7 -10.07 -30.21 -67.05
CA PHE A 7 -9.15 -29.38 -66.25
C PHE A 7 -9.59 -27.91 -66.20
N LEU A 8 -10.18 -27.40 -67.28
CA LEU A 8 -10.76 -26.04 -67.33
C LEU A 8 -12.00 -25.91 -66.44
N PHE A 9 -12.84 -26.95 -66.33
CA PHE A 9 -14.02 -26.95 -65.46
C PHE A 9 -13.67 -27.00 -63.96
N VAL A 10 -12.57 -27.67 -63.59
CA VAL A 10 -12.07 -27.69 -62.20
C VAL A 10 -11.46 -26.34 -61.80
N PHE A 11 -10.86 -25.60 -62.74
CA PHE A 11 -10.34 -24.25 -62.48
C PHE A 11 -11.42 -23.15 -62.51
N LEU A 12 -12.48 -23.31 -63.31
CA LEU A 12 -13.61 -22.36 -63.36
C LEU A 12 -14.61 -22.55 -62.19
N GLY A 13 -14.63 -23.71 -61.54
CA GLY A 13 -15.46 -23.98 -60.36
C GLY A 13 -15.00 -23.30 -59.05
N GLN A 14 -13.83 -22.64 -59.04
CA GLN A 14 -13.27 -21.99 -57.85
C GLN A 14 -13.73 -20.53 -57.65
N PHE A 15 -14.57 -19.98 -58.53
CA PHE A 15 -15.04 -18.59 -58.44
C PHE A 15 -16.41 -18.40 -57.76
N VAL A 16 -16.82 -19.30 -56.87
CA VAL A 16 -18.11 -19.22 -56.18
C VAL A 16 -17.93 -18.97 -54.67
N PHE A 17 -18.31 -17.75 -54.26
CA PHE A 17 -18.50 -17.20 -52.91
C PHE A 17 -17.31 -17.25 -51.92
N SER A 18 -16.42 -16.26 -52.02
CA SER A 18 -15.70 -15.78 -50.84
C SER A 18 -16.68 -14.99 -49.96
N GLN A 19 -17.13 -15.58 -48.85
CA GLN A 19 -17.88 -14.84 -47.82
C GLN A 19 -16.93 -13.79 -47.20
N LYS A 20 -17.15 -12.50 -47.50
CA LYS A 20 -16.41 -11.40 -46.87
C LYS A 20 -16.95 -11.18 -45.45
N ILE A 21 -16.35 -11.85 -44.47
CA ILE A 21 -16.63 -11.62 -43.05
C ILE A 21 -15.83 -10.41 -42.58
N MET A 22 -16.52 -9.38 -42.12
CA MET A 22 -15.91 -8.19 -41.54
C MET A 22 -16.03 -8.23 -40.02
N GLN A 23 -14.91 -8.01 -39.35
CA GLN A 23 -14.85 -7.94 -37.89
C GLN A 23 -14.94 -6.49 -37.45
N GLY A 24 -15.74 -6.20 -36.43
CA GLY A 24 -15.87 -4.85 -35.91
C GLY A 24 -15.97 -4.79 -34.40
N GLN A 25 -15.76 -3.59 -33.84
CA GLN A 25 -15.99 -3.29 -32.44
C GLN A 25 -16.71 -1.96 -32.26
N ILE A 26 -17.68 -1.93 -31.35
CA ILE A 26 -18.48 -0.76 -31.00
C ILE A 26 -18.02 -0.22 -29.65
N LEU A 27 -17.62 1.05 -29.63
CA LEU A 27 -17.15 1.76 -28.45
C LEU A 27 -17.98 3.03 -28.22
N ASP A 28 -18.07 3.44 -26.97
CA ASP A 28 -18.50 4.78 -26.59
C ASP A 28 -17.48 5.83 -27.05
N PHE A 29 -17.94 6.94 -27.62
CA PHE A 29 -17.09 7.97 -28.21
C PHE A 29 -16.18 8.65 -27.16
N ASP A 30 -16.74 9.03 -26.02
CA ASP A 30 -16.05 9.81 -24.98
C ASP A 30 -15.12 8.94 -24.14
N THR A 31 -15.59 7.77 -23.74
CA THR A 31 -14.91 6.91 -22.77
C THR A 31 -14.09 5.79 -23.41
N ASN A 32 -14.29 5.53 -24.72
CA ASN A 32 -13.75 4.36 -25.44
C ASN A 32 -14.11 3.01 -24.80
N VAL A 33 -15.12 2.95 -23.94
CA VAL A 33 -15.55 1.68 -23.35
C VAL A 33 -16.47 0.95 -24.32
N PRO A 34 -16.35 -0.37 -24.49
CA PRO A 34 -17.21 -1.09 -25.41
C PRO A 34 -18.69 -1.07 -25.03
N ILE A 35 -19.52 -1.06 -26.07
CA ILE A 35 -20.98 -1.11 -25.96
C ILE A 35 -21.42 -2.55 -26.21
N ALA A 36 -21.74 -3.23 -25.10
CA ALA A 36 -22.15 -4.62 -25.08
C ALA A 36 -23.57 -4.80 -25.64
N PHE A 37 -23.79 -5.81 -26.48
CA PHE A 37 -25.11 -6.18 -27.00
C PHE A 37 -25.84 -5.05 -27.73
N ALA A 38 -25.09 -4.19 -28.42
CA ALA A 38 -25.64 -3.24 -29.37
C ALA A 38 -26.25 -3.99 -30.55
N LYS A 39 -27.43 -3.54 -30.98
CA LYS A 39 -28.17 -4.13 -32.10
C LYS A 39 -27.55 -3.61 -33.38
N ILE A 40 -27.22 -4.52 -34.28
CA ILE A 40 -26.57 -4.24 -35.57
C ILE A 40 -27.49 -4.76 -36.65
N SER A 41 -28.04 -3.87 -37.46
CA SER A 41 -28.94 -4.22 -38.55
C SER A 41 -28.26 -3.95 -39.89
N TYR A 42 -28.26 -4.97 -40.75
CA TYR A 42 -27.73 -4.89 -42.10
C TYR A 42 -28.46 -5.90 -42.99
N ASN A 43 -28.95 -5.45 -44.15
CA ASN A 43 -29.63 -6.28 -45.14
C ASN A 43 -30.74 -7.19 -44.52
N ASN A 44 -31.67 -6.58 -43.78
CA ASN A 44 -32.76 -7.23 -43.03
C ASN A 44 -32.34 -8.29 -41.99
N LYS A 45 -31.04 -8.49 -41.76
CA LYS A 45 -30.53 -9.30 -40.65
C LYS A 45 -30.18 -8.40 -39.48
N THR A 46 -30.60 -8.81 -38.29
CA THR A 46 -30.18 -8.21 -37.04
C THR A 46 -29.26 -9.17 -36.30
N ILE A 47 -28.07 -8.70 -35.94
CA ILE A 47 -27.19 -9.36 -34.98
C ILE A 47 -26.97 -8.46 -33.77
N SER A 48 -26.37 -8.98 -32.72
CA SER A 48 -25.93 -8.18 -31.57
C SER A 48 -24.42 -8.28 -31.42
N SER A 49 -23.78 -7.21 -30.95
CA SER A 49 -22.40 -7.31 -30.49
C SER A 49 -22.29 -8.22 -29.27
N ASP A 50 -21.11 -8.78 -29.05
CA ASP A 50 -20.81 -9.49 -27.81
C ASP A 50 -20.65 -8.52 -26.63
N TRP A 51 -20.30 -9.06 -25.46
CA TRP A 51 -20.11 -8.27 -24.24
C TRP A 51 -18.88 -7.32 -24.30
N GLU A 52 -17.96 -7.54 -25.25
CA GLU A 52 -16.83 -6.65 -25.55
C GLU A 52 -17.14 -5.69 -26.71
N GLY A 53 -18.39 -5.60 -27.14
CA GLY A 53 -18.83 -4.78 -28.26
C GLY A 53 -18.33 -5.26 -29.61
N LYS A 54 -17.75 -6.46 -29.70
CA LYS A 54 -17.25 -7.02 -30.97
C LYS A 54 -18.37 -7.72 -31.72
N PHE A 55 -18.27 -7.72 -33.04
CA PHE A 55 -19.22 -8.39 -33.91
C PHE A 55 -18.53 -8.86 -35.18
N ASN A 56 -19.11 -9.90 -35.78
CA ASN A 56 -18.73 -10.39 -37.10
C ASN A 56 -19.96 -10.25 -37.99
N LEU A 57 -19.79 -9.59 -39.14
CA LEU A 57 -20.86 -9.38 -40.11
C LEU A 57 -20.41 -9.90 -41.47
N GLU A 58 -21.25 -10.74 -42.07
CA GLU A 58 -21.09 -11.17 -43.45
C GLU A 58 -21.62 -10.08 -44.39
N ILE A 59 -20.73 -9.54 -45.24
CA ILE A 59 -21.09 -8.47 -46.18
C ILE A 59 -21.57 -9.08 -47.49
N LYS A 60 -22.75 -8.67 -47.93
CA LYS A 60 -23.37 -9.11 -49.19
C LYS A 60 -23.48 -8.00 -50.23
N ASP A 61 -23.76 -6.77 -49.78
CA ASP A 61 -23.92 -5.55 -50.59
C ASP A 61 -23.22 -4.37 -49.89
N ASP A 62 -22.16 -3.85 -50.48
CA ASP A 62 -21.36 -2.75 -49.93
C ASP A 62 -21.99 -1.36 -50.13
N LYS A 63 -23.14 -1.27 -50.83
CA LYS A 63 -23.89 -0.02 -51.02
C LYS A 63 -24.88 0.29 -49.89
N GLN A 64 -25.27 -0.72 -49.10
CA GLN A 64 -26.19 -0.51 -47.97
C GLN A 64 -25.45 -0.11 -46.68
N PRO A 65 -26.00 0.84 -45.89
CA PRO A 65 -25.42 1.18 -44.60
C PRO A 65 -25.66 0.09 -43.56
N ILE A 66 -24.67 -0.10 -42.67
CA ILE A 66 -24.86 -0.82 -41.42
C ILE A 66 -25.44 0.15 -40.39
N LEU A 67 -26.53 -0.25 -39.74
CA LEU A 67 -27.21 0.53 -38.71
C LEU A 67 -26.88 -0.04 -37.33
N PHE A 68 -26.42 0.83 -36.42
CA PHE A 68 -26.06 0.50 -35.05
C PHE A 68 -27.00 1.20 -34.08
N PHE A 69 -27.65 0.42 -33.22
CA PHE A 69 -28.64 0.90 -32.25
C PHE A 69 -28.26 0.46 -30.84
N TYR A 70 -28.32 1.37 -29.88
CA TYR A 70 -28.20 1.04 -28.46
C TYR A 70 -28.91 2.10 -27.61
N LYS A 71 -29.62 1.66 -26.57
CA LYS A 71 -30.37 2.57 -25.69
C LYS A 71 -29.43 3.57 -25.01
N GLY A 72 -29.75 4.86 -25.10
CA GLY A 72 -28.94 5.95 -24.52
C GLY A 72 -27.82 6.47 -25.45
N TYR A 73 -27.83 6.08 -26.72
CA TYR A 73 -26.90 6.55 -27.74
C TYR A 73 -27.67 6.96 -28.98
N PHE A 74 -27.12 7.90 -29.74
CA PHE A 74 -27.63 8.22 -31.06
C PHE A 74 -27.41 7.04 -32.02
N ASP A 75 -28.43 6.73 -32.82
CA ASP A 75 -28.34 5.74 -33.88
C ASP A 75 -27.22 6.10 -34.86
N LYS A 76 -26.34 5.14 -35.13
CA LYS A 76 -25.19 5.36 -35.99
C LYS A 76 -25.33 4.59 -37.29
N LYS A 77 -25.26 5.30 -38.40
CA LYS A 77 -25.19 4.72 -39.75
C LYS A 77 -23.74 4.69 -40.21
N TYR A 78 -23.28 3.56 -40.74
CA TYR A 78 -21.94 3.42 -41.29
C TYR A 78 -22.01 2.90 -42.72
N TYR A 79 -21.30 3.56 -43.63
CA TYR A 79 -21.16 3.17 -45.04
C TYR A 79 -19.78 2.55 -45.25
N PHE A 80 -19.70 1.48 -46.04
CA PHE A 80 -18.45 0.75 -46.23
C PHE A 80 -17.36 1.61 -46.87
N THR A 81 -16.14 1.50 -46.35
CA THR A 81 -14.94 2.09 -46.96
C THR A 81 -14.19 1.00 -47.72
N VAL A 82 -13.88 1.23 -49.00
CA VAL A 82 -13.19 0.28 -49.88
C VAL A 82 -11.86 -0.16 -49.24
N GLY A 83 -11.66 -1.46 -49.07
CA GLY A 83 -10.40 -2.05 -48.54
C GLY A 83 -10.30 -2.17 -47.01
N ALA A 84 -11.32 -1.75 -46.24
CA ALA A 84 -11.31 -1.91 -44.78
C ALA A 84 -11.42 -3.40 -44.38
N LYS A 85 -10.48 -3.89 -43.55
CA LYS A 85 -10.52 -5.26 -43.00
C LYS A 85 -11.24 -5.34 -41.65
N ASN A 86 -11.16 -4.28 -40.83
CA ASN A 86 -11.77 -4.20 -39.50
C ASN A 86 -12.52 -2.87 -39.33
N LEU A 87 -13.65 -2.89 -38.62
CA LEU A 87 -14.44 -1.70 -38.29
C LEU A 87 -14.29 -1.28 -36.83
N LEU A 88 -14.05 0.01 -36.60
CA LEU A 88 -14.17 0.61 -35.27
C LEU A 88 -15.28 1.65 -35.28
N ILE A 89 -16.38 1.33 -34.61
CA ILE A 89 -17.56 2.18 -34.56
C ILE A 89 -17.59 2.89 -33.21
N LYS A 90 -17.54 4.22 -33.22
CA LYS A 90 -17.72 5.03 -32.01
C LYS A 90 -19.12 5.62 -31.97
N MET A 91 -19.94 5.27 -30.97
CA MET A 91 -21.27 5.84 -30.78
C MET A 91 -21.23 6.96 -29.74
N THR A 92 -21.95 8.05 -29.99
CA THR A 92 -22.03 9.19 -29.09
C THR A 92 -23.20 9.01 -28.14
N SER A 93 -22.96 9.23 -26.84
CA SER A 93 -24.02 9.17 -25.84
C SER A 93 -25.06 10.26 -26.09
N ASP A 94 -26.34 9.92 -25.91
CA ASP A 94 -27.45 10.86 -26.02
C ASP A 94 -27.90 11.30 -24.62
N ASN A 95 -27.51 12.52 -24.23
CA ASN A 95 -27.84 13.12 -22.94
C ASN A 95 -29.26 13.70 -22.88
N SER A 96 -29.98 13.80 -24.02
CA SER A 96 -31.36 14.31 -24.06
C SER A 96 -32.35 13.32 -23.45
N LEU A 97 -32.00 12.03 -23.48
CA LEU A 97 -32.59 10.97 -22.65
C LEU A 97 -32.03 11.05 -21.23
N GLN A 98 -32.25 12.17 -20.52
CA GLN A 98 -31.90 12.31 -19.11
C GLN A 98 -32.42 11.10 -18.31
N GLU A 99 -31.48 10.32 -17.77
CA GLU A 99 -31.64 9.40 -16.64
C GLU A 99 -32.88 8.46 -16.65
N LYS A 100 -33.22 7.78 -17.76
CA LYS A 100 -33.93 6.50 -17.60
C LYS A 100 -32.92 5.45 -17.15
N GLU A 101 -32.82 5.26 -15.83
CA GLU A 101 -32.01 4.22 -15.18
C GLU A 101 -32.10 2.92 -16.00
N ILE A 102 -30.95 2.35 -16.36
CA ILE A 102 -30.94 1.02 -16.94
C ILE A 102 -31.35 0.09 -15.79
N TYR A 103 -32.61 -0.36 -15.79
CA TYR A 103 -33.12 -1.27 -14.78
C TYR A 103 -32.60 -2.67 -15.03
N SER A 104 -32.21 -3.35 -13.96
CA SER A 104 -31.98 -4.79 -13.99
C SER A 104 -33.31 -5.51 -14.20
N GLU A 105 -33.30 -6.58 -14.98
CA GLU A 105 -34.46 -7.46 -15.11
C GLU A 105 -34.79 -8.12 -13.75
N ASN A 106 -36.08 -8.14 -13.37
CA ASN A 106 -36.52 -8.65 -12.06
C ASN A 106 -36.12 -10.12 -11.83
N ILE A 107 -36.19 -10.94 -12.89
CA ILE A 107 -35.79 -12.36 -12.85
C ILE A 107 -34.30 -12.48 -12.53
N VAL A 108 -33.47 -11.68 -13.19
CA VAL A 108 -32.00 -11.71 -13.05
C VAL A 108 -31.56 -11.18 -11.69
N ASN A 109 -32.20 -10.12 -11.21
CA ASN A 109 -32.02 -9.62 -9.85
C ASN A 109 -32.34 -10.69 -8.81
N THR A 110 -33.36 -11.52 -9.04
CA THR A 110 -33.71 -12.63 -8.16
C THR A 110 -32.61 -13.69 -8.17
N ILE A 111 -32.05 -14.03 -9.32
CA ILE A 111 -30.91 -14.96 -9.43
C ILE A 111 -29.70 -14.41 -8.65
N ILE A 112 -29.32 -13.15 -8.87
CA ILE A 112 -28.17 -12.54 -8.17
C ILE A 112 -28.43 -12.40 -6.66
N LYS A 113 -29.68 -12.13 -6.25
CA LYS A 113 -30.06 -12.16 -4.84
C LYS A 113 -29.83 -13.56 -4.24
N LYS A 114 -30.25 -14.62 -4.94
CA LYS A 114 -30.02 -16.01 -4.53
C LYS A 114 -28.54 -16.40 -4.47
N VAL A 115 -27.67 -15.84 -5.34
CA VAL A 115 -26.20 -16.00 -5.21
C VAL A 115 -25.72 -15.49 -3.85
N GLY A 116 -26.18 -14.30 -3.45
CA GLY A 116 -25.84 -13.71 -2.16
C GLY A 116 -26.41 -14.49 -0.97
N GLU A 117 -27.65 -14.96 -1.06
CA GLU A 117 -28.31 -15.75 -0.01
C GLU A 117 -27.69 -17.15 0.17
N ASN A 118 -27.24 -17.76 -0.92
CA ASN A 118 -26.57 -19.07 -0.89
C ASN A 118 -25.05 -18.97 -0.66
N LYS A 119 -24.53 -17.79 -0.31
CA LYS A 119 -23.11 -17.60 0.01
C LYS A 119 -22.61 -18.54 1.10
N SER A 120 -23.43 -18.83 2.13
CA SER A 120 -23.07 -19.78 3.19
C SER A 120 -22.84 -21.20 2.67
N LYS A 121 -23.50 -21.60 1.58
CA LYS A 121 -23.39 -22.93 0.97
C LYS A 121 -22.36 -23.01 -0.15
N ASN A 122 -22.05 -21.90 -0.82
CA ASN A 122 -21.20 -21.88 -2.01
C ASN A 122 -19.81 -21.29 -1.79
N GLN A 123 -19.58 -20.59 -0.68
CA GLN A 123 -18.26 -20.10 -0.32
C GLN A 123 -17.48 -21.22 0.41
N PRO A 124 -16.30 -21.67 -0.09
CA PRO A 124 -15.53 -22.74 0.56
C PRO A 124 -15.26 -22.49 2.04
N GLU A 125 -14.93 -21.26 2.44
CA GLU A 125 -14.68 -20.87 3.85
C GLU A 125 -15.95 -20.85 4.72
N ARG A 126 -17.13 -21.15 4.17
CA ARG A 126 -18.38 -21.27 4.93
C ARG A 126 -19.00 -22.65 4.80
N ALA A 127 -18.80 -23.30 3.66
CA ALA A 127 -19.38 -24.60 3.34
C ALA A 127 -18.60 -25.77 3.94
N PHE A 128 -17.28 -25.65 4.09
CA PHE A 128 -16.43 -26.73 4.59
C PHE A 128 -15.95 -26.47 6.03
N LYS A 129 -15.75 -27.55 6.78
CA LYS A 129 -15.15 -27.47 8.12
C LYS A 129 -13.66 -27.16 8.01
N THR A 130 -12.97 -27.90 7.15
CA THR A 130 -11.57 -27.67 6.80
C THR A 130 -11.37 -27.85 5.31
N PHE A 131 -10.39 -27.15 4.75
CA PHE A 131 -9.89 -27.48 3.42
C PHE A 131 -8.41 -27.10 3.34
N GLU A 132 -7.72 -27.78 2.45
CA GLU A 132 -6.34 -27.51 2.10
C GLU A 132 -6.16 -27.63 0.59
N TYR A 133 -5.33 -26.77 0.02
CA TYR A 133 -4.82 -26.98 -1.34
C TYR A 133 -3.47 -26.29 -1.50
N LYS A 134 -2.65 -26.80 -2.42
CA LYS A 134 -1.49 -26.08 -2.92
C LYS A 134 -1.90 -25.19 -4.09
N ASN A 135 -1.22 -24.07 -4.26
CA ASN A 135 -1.48 -23.15 -5.35
C ASN A 135 -0.16 -22.65 -5.93
N TYR A 136 -0.11 -22.65 -7.25
CA TYR A 136 1.03 -22.16 -8.01
C TYR A 136 0.65 -20.84 -8.68
N GLU A 137 1.41 -19.80 -8.37
CA GLU A 137 1.24 -18.45 -8.91
C GLU A 137 2.41 -18.08 -9.81
N TYR A 138 2.10 -17.57 -11.00
CA TYR A 138 3.06 -17.10 -11.98
C TYR A 138 2.74 -15.68 -12.41
N LEU A 139 3.57 -14.73 -11.98
CA LEU A 139 3.54 -13.35 -12.45
C LEU A 139 4.54 -13.19 -13.59
N LEU A 140 4.08 -12.60 -14.68
CA LEU A 140 4.85 -12.37 -15.89
C LEU A 140 4.63 -10.95 -16.39
N VAL A 141 5.70 -10.21 -16.63
CA VAL A 141 5.68 -8.93 -17.36
C VAL A 141 6.31 -9.17 -18.72
N THR A 142 5.54 -8.95 -19.79
CA THR A 142 6.01 -9.25 -21.15
C THR A 142 5.28 -8.41 -22.20
N ALA A 143 5.71 -8.53 -23.45
CA ALA A 143 5.02 -8.01 -24.62
C ALA A 143 5.17 -9.02 -25.76
N ASN A 144 4.25 -8.98 -26.73
CA ASN A 144 4.41 -9.75 -27.96
C ASN A 144 5.43 -9.04 -28.87
N PRO A 145 6.56 -9.67 -29.24
CA PRO A 145 7.56 -9.08 -30.14
C PRO A 145 6.98 -8.60 -31.47
N ASP A 146 5.95 -9.28 -32.00
CA ASP A 146 5.34 -8.94 -33.28
C ASP A 146 4.49 -7.67 -33.21
N SER A 147 4.08 -7.29 -32.00
CA SER A 147 3.34 -6.04 -31.77
C SER A 147 4.24 -4.80 -31.71
N ILE A 148 5.55 -4.97 -31.84
CA ILE A 148 6.55 -3.92 -31.69
C ILE A 148 7.23 -3.68 -33.05
N SER A 149 7.29 -2.41 -33.46
CA SER A 149 7.91 -2.05 -34.73
C SER A 149 9.42 -2.32 -34.68
N PRO A 150 10.00 -3.02 -35.67
CA PRO A 150 11.45 -3.17 -35.80
C PRO A 150 12.12 -1.92 -36.39
N LYS A 151 11.36 -0.89 -36.76
CA LYS A 151 11.89 0.29 -37.44
C LYS A 151 12.82 1.07 -36.50
N ILE A 152 14.00 1.41 -37.00
CA ILE A 152 14.94 2.33 -36.38
C ILE A 152 14.65 3.72 -36.96
N ASP A 153 14.41 4.70 -36.10
CA ASP A 153 14.07 6.06 -36.52
C ASP A 153 15.23 7.02 -36.27
N THR A 154 15.20 8.21 -36.88
CA THR A 154 16.17 9.27 -36.58
C THR A 154 15.53 10.33 -35.70
N VAL A 155 16.18 10.67 -34.59
CA VAL A 155 15.72 11.71 -33.65
C VAL A 155 16.64 12.92 -33.73
N TYR A 156 16.03 14.10 -33.80
CA TYR A 156 16.72 15.39 -33.85
C TYR A 156 16.79 16.00 -32.45
N LYS A 157 18.01 16.21 -31.92
CA LYS A 157 18.20 16.94 -30.67
C LYS A 157 18.48 18.42 -30.97
N ARG A 158 17.66 19.34 -30.43
CA ARG A 158 17.88 20.80 -30.51
C ARG A 158 18.75 21.26 -29.33
N ASN A 159 19.79 22.04 -29.60
CA ASN A 159 20.51 22.82 -28.58
C ASN A 159 20.00 24.27 -28.57
N LEU A 160 20.38 25.06 -27.55
CA LEU A 160 19.94 26.45 -27.32
C LEU A 160 20.24 27.41 -28.49
N LEU A 161 21.18 27.10 -29.39
CA LEU A 161 21.58 27.93 -30.55
C LEU A 161 21.14 27.35 -31.91
N GLY A 162 20.26 26.35 -31.94
CA GLY A 162 19.80 25.70 -33.18
C GLY A 162 20.12 24.21 -33.25
N LYS A 163 19.57 23.54 -34.28
CA LYS A 163 19.54 22.08 -34.44
C LYS A 163 20.89 21.52 -34.89
N THR A 164 21.49 20.63 -34.10
CA THR A 164 22.48 19.65 -34.59
C THR A 164 22.73 18.53 -33.57
N LYS A 165 21.99 17.42 -33.69
CA LYS A 165 22.51 16.05 -33.54
C LYS A 165 21.50 15.03 -34.06
N PHE A 166 21.92 14.20 -35.01
CA PHE A 166 21.20 13.01 -35.43
C PHE A 166 21.55 11.87 -34.47
N THR A 167 20.55 11.28 -33.83
CA THR A 167 20.74 10.03 -33.09
C THR A 167 19.76 9.00 -33.62
N LEU A 168 20.26 7.81 -33.97
CA LEU A 168 19.42 6.67 -34.34
C LEU A 168 18.69 6.16 -33.10
N ASP A 169 17.36 6.25 -33.12
CA ASP A 169 16.50 5.63 -32.13
C ASP A 169 16.26 4.17 -32.49
N SER A 170 17.05 3.31 -31.84
CA SER A 170 16.98 1.86 -31.96
C SER A 170 16.28 1.20 -30.76
N VAL A 171 15.58 1.97 -29.92
CA VAL A 171 14.98 1.46 -28.67
C VAL A 171 13.99 0.35 -28.96
N ASN A 172 13.04 0.56 -29.88
CA ASN A 172 12.02 -0.43 -30.23
C ASN A 172 12.64 -1.69 -30.86
N TYR A 173 13.64 -1.53 -31.74
CA TYR A 173 14.38 -2.65 -32.34
C TYR A 173 15.09 -3.49 -31.28
N LYS A 174 15.87 -2.85 -30.39
CA LYS A 174 16.59 -3.53 -29.29
C LYS A 174 15.61 -4.23 -28.34
N PHE A 175 14.52 -3.57 -27.98
CA PHE A 175 13.51 -4.11 -27.09
C PHE A 175 12.77 -5.31 -27.72
N LYS A 176 12.43 -5.24 -29.02
CA LYS A 176 11.90 -6.39 -29.77
C LYS A 176 12.86 -7.58 -29.72
N LYS A 177 14.15 -7.35 -30.00
CA LYS A 177 15.19 -8.40 -29.95
C LYS A 177 15.36 -9.03 -28.56
N ILE A 178 15.19 -8.25 -27.50
CA ILE A 178 15.15 -8.76 -26.14
C ILE A 178 13.93 -9.66 -25.94
N LEU A 179 12.74 -9.21 -26.35
CA LEU A 179 11.48 -9.92 -26.17
C LEU A 179 11.36 -11.22 -27.00
N GLU A 180 12.07 -11.32 -28.12
CA GLU A 180 12.23 -12.55 -28.90
C GLU A 180 13.00 -13.63 -28.10
N LYS A 181 13.91 -13.21 -27.21
CA LYS A 181 14.80 -14.11 -26.46
C LYS A 181 14.34 -14.37 -25.02
N GLN A 182 13.66 -13.42 -24.40
CA GLN A 182 13.25 -13.46 -22.99
C GLN A 182 12.02 -12.59 -22.72
N HIS A 183 11.44 -12.68 -21.52
CA HIS A 183 10.43 -11.74 -21.05
C HIS A 183 11.07 -10.53 -20.37
N VAL A 184 10.26 -9.53 -19.99
CA VAL A 184 10.74 -8.34 -19.28
C VAL A 184 11.05 -8.70 -17.83
N TYR A 185 10.15 -9.44 -17.17
CA TYR A 185 10.29 -9.85 -15.79
C TYR A 185 9.35 -11.02 -15.47
N GLN A 186 9.69 -11.84 -14.47
CA GLN A 186 8.82 -12.90 -13.99
C GLN A 186 9.11 -13.33 -12.54
N THR A 187 8.08 -13.84 -11.87
CA THR A 187 8.18 -14.46 -10.53
C THR A 187 7.27 -15.68 -10.43
N GLU A 188 7.66 -16.66 -9.65
CA GLU A 188 6.84 -17.83 -9.31
C GLU A 188 6.74 -18.01 -7.80
N LYS A 189 5.57 -18.39 -7.32
CA LYS A 189 5.28 -18.69 -5.91
C LYS A 189 4.47 -19.99 -5.82
N VAL A 190 4.88 -20.90 -4.95
CA VAL A 190 4.11 -22.06 -4.54
C VAL A 190 3.73 -21.87 -3.09
N ASN A 191 2.43 -21.83 -2.81
CA ASN A 191 1.88 -21.69 -1.48
C ASN A 191 0.89 -22.81 -1.17
N GLN A 192 0.68 -23.09 0.10
CA GLN A 192 -0.33 -23.99 0.63
C GLN A 192 -1.33 -23.14 1.40
N ILE A 193 -2.60 -23.26 1.03
CA ILE A 193 -3.70 -22.51 1.63
C ILE A 193 -4.51 -23.49 2.47
N GLN A 194 -4.60 -23.21 3.76
CA GLN A 194 -5.26 -24.06 4.74
C GLN A 194 -6.36 -23.27 5.46
N TYR A 195 -7.50 -23.91 5.69
CA TYR A 195 -8.62 -23.35 6.44
C TYR A 195 -9.08 -24.34 7.51
N ASN A 196 -9.27 -23.85 8.75
CA ASN A 196 -9.57 -24.68 9.91
C ASN A 196 -11.00 -24.47 10.48
N GLY A 197 -11.90 -23.84 9.73
CA GLY A 197 -13.26 -23.52 10.20
C GLY A 197 -13.39 -22.12 10.81
N LYS A 198 -12.26 -21.43 11.06
CA LYS A 198 -12.27 -20.06 11.61
C LYS A 198 -11.39 -19.10 10.83
N VAL A 199 -10.19 -19.55 10.45
CA VAL A 199 -9.18 -18.72 9.78
C VAL A 199 -8.52 -19.45 8.63
N THR A 200 -8.01 -18.66 7.69
CA THR A 200 -7.21 -19.12 6.55
C THR A 200 -5.75 -18.73 6.74
N LYS A 201 -4.84 -19.67 6.56
CA LYS A 201 -3.38 -19.48 6.59
C LYS A 201 -2.79 -19.80 5.23
N GLU A 202 -1.82 -19.00 4.79
CA GLU A 202 -1.00 -19.23 3.61
C GLU A 202 0.42 -19.61 4.05
N THR A 203 0.88 -20.80 3.70
CA THR A 203 2.28 -21.22 3.93
C THR A 203 3.02 -21.21 2.60
N ILE A 204 4.06 -20.39 2.48
CA ILE A 204 4.86 -20.28 1.26
C ILE A 204 5.92 -21.38 1.27
N ILE A 205 5.80 -22.32 0.33
CA ILE A 205 6.68 -23.48 0.20
C ILE A 205 7.93 -23.12 -0.60
N ALA A 206 7.74 -22.40 -1.70
CA ALA A 206 8.81 -21.98 -2.60
C ALA A 206 8.48 -20.67 -3.29
N ALA A 207 9.48 -19.82 -3.51
CA ALA A 207 9.33 -18.60 -4.29
C ALA A 207 10.61 -18.34 -5.08
N ARG A 208 10.48 -17.87 -6.32
CA ARG A 208 11.62 -17.44 -7.13
C ARG A 208 11.30 -16.17 -7.90
N MET A 209 12.22 -15.21 -7.86
CA MET A 209 12.07 -13.89 -8.47
C MET A 209 13.27 -13.64 -9.39
N ALA A 210 13.02 -13.31 -10.65
CA ALA A 210 14.12 -13.10 -11.59
C ALA A 210 15.00 -11.92 -11.17
N GLY A 211 16.32 -12.08 -11.17
CA GLY A 211 17.27 -11.08 -10.71
C GLY A 211 17.48 -11.04 -9.19
N PHE A 212 16.92 -11.95 -8.39
CA PHE A 212 17.08 -11.93 -6.93
C PHE A 212 17.41 -13.31 -6.38
N LYS A 213 18.45 -13.39 -5.53
CA LYS A 213 18.82 -14.65 -4.85
C LYS A 213 17.87 -14.97 -3.68
N GLN A 214 17.33 -13.94 -3.03
CA GLN A 214 16.33 -14.06 -1.96
C GLN A 214 15.02 -13.39 -2.37
N PRO A 215 13.84 -13.92 -1.96
CA PRO A 215 12.58 -13.34 -2.35
C PRO A 215 12.38 -12.08 -1.50
N LEU A 216 11.78 -11.07 -2.10
CA LEU A 216 11.39 -9.89 -1.34
C LEU A 216 10.14 -10.26 -0.53
N TYR A 217 10.26 -10.39 0.80
CA TYR A 217 9.14 -10.75 1.67
C TYR A 217 7.94 -9.79 1.52
N GLU A 218 8.22 -8.51 1.25
CA GLU A 218 7.17 -7.53 1.00
C GLU A 218 6.33 -7.89 -0.25
N TYR A 219 6.96 -8.46 -1.28
CA TYR A 219 6.27 -8.93 -2.48
C TYR A 219 5.43 -10.19 -2.21
N LEU A 220 5.94 -11.11 -1.38
CA LEU A 220 5.22 -12.32 -0.99
C LEU A 220 3.92 -12.02 -0.22
N GLY A 221 3.83 -10.87 0.43
CA GLY A 221 2.67 -10.43 1.20
C GLY A 221 1.60 -9.72 0.39
N LEU A 222 1.84 -9.43 -0.90
CA LEU A 222 0.91 -8.69 -1.75
C LEU A 222 -0.28 -9.56 -2.14
N ASN A 223 -1.49 -9.01 -2.00
CA ASN A 223 -2.70 -9.67 -2.45
C ASN A 223 -3.08 -9.17 -3.85
N LEU A 224 -2.52 -9.83 -4.87
CA LEU A 224 -2.70 -9.41 -6.27
C LEU A 224 -4.03 -9.88 -6.87
N VAL A 225 -4.63 -10.95 -6.32
CA VAL A 225 -5.87 -11.58 -6.78
C VAL A 225 -6.71 -12.00 -5.58
N SER A 226 -8.01 -11.74 -5.61
CA SER A 226 -8.92 -12.27 -4.59
C SER A 226 -9.07 -13.79 -4.70
N TYR A 227 -8.83 -14.52 -3.61
CA TYR A 227 -9.01 -15.97 -3.62
C TYR A 227 -10.48 -16.40 -3.64
N SER A 228 -11.36 -15.60 -3.03
CA SER A 228 -12.81 -15.76 -3.03
C SER A 228 -13.49 -14.68 -3.86
N LEU A 229 -14.48 -15.08 -4.66
CA LEU A 229 -15.35 -14.14 -5.38
C LEU A 229 -16.59 -13.72 -4.58
N TYR A 230 -16.81 -14.30 -3.39
CA TYR A 230 -17.99 -13.99 -2.59
C TYR A 230 -17.77 -12.85 -1.61
N ASP A 231 -16.53 -12.37 -1.45
CA ASP A 231 -16.22 -11.25 -0.55
C ASP A 231 -16.90 -9.96 -1.00
N ASN A 232 -17.22 -9.06 -0.06
CA ASN A 232 -17.95 -7.83 -0.40
C ASN A 232 -17.16 -6.91 -1.35
N LYS A 233 -15.83 -6.96 -1.27
CA LYS A 233 -14.91 -6.24 -2.16
C LYS A 233 -13.93 -7.21 -2.77
N LEU A 234 -13.66 -7.05 -4.06
CA LEU A 234 -12.61 -7.76 -4.78
C LEU A 234 -11.33 -6.92 -4.73
N GLN A 235 -10.22 -7.49 -4.27
CA GLN A 235 -8.89 -6.94 -4.45
C GLN A 235 -8.31 -7.41 -5.78
N ILE A 236 -7.97 -6.45 -6.65
CA ILE A 236 -7.32 -6.67 -7.94
C ILE A 236 -6.11 -5.73 -7.99
N LEU A 237 -4.89 -6.29 -7.98
CA LEU A 237 -3.63 -5.53 -7.86
C LEU A 237 -3.65 -4.53 -6.68
N GLU A 238 -4.05 -5.00 -5.49
CA GLU A 238 -4.18 -4.16 -4.28
C GLU A 238 -5.27 -3.09 -4.32
N ILE A 239 -5.98 -2.91 -5.44
CA ILE A 239 -7.09 -1.97 -5.56
C ILE A 239 -8.38 -2.68 -5.12
N PRO A 240 -9.05 -2.24 -4.03
CA PRO A 240 -10.34 -2.78 -3.62
C PRO A 240 -11.47 -2.23 -4.50
N ILE A 241 -12.28 -3.13 -5.04
CA ILE A 241 -13.38 -2.84 -5.97
C ILE A 241 -14.67 -3.44 -5.44
N GLU A 242 -15.76 -2.69 -5.48
CA GLU A 242 -17.08 -3.15 -5.04
C GLU A 242 -17.54 -4.36 -5.88
N ASN A 243 -17.84 -5.47 -5.21
CA ASN A 243 -18.22 -6.71 -5.87
C ASN A 243 -19.69 -6.66 -6.33
N PRO A 244 -20.03 -6.95 -7.60
CA PRO A 244 -21.41 -6.93 -8.09
C PRO A 244 -22.36 -7.88 -7.35
N ILE A 245 -21.88 -9.02 -6.83
CA ILE A 245 -22.71 -9.98 -6.09
C ILE A 245 -22.85 -9.67 -4.60
N SER A 246 -22.23 -8.59 -4.12
CA SER A 246 -22.38 -8.16 -2.73
C SER A 246 -23.76 -7.54 -2.45
N SER A 247 -24.11 -7.40 -1.17
CA SER A 247 -25.36 -6.76 -0.73
C SER A 247 -25.50 -5.33 -1.26
N TYR A 248 -24.41 -4.56 -1.26
CA TYR A 248 -24.34 -3.21 -1.80
C TYR A 248 -24.16 -3.20 -3.32
N GLY A 249 -23.43 -4.18 -3.88
CA GLY A 249 -23.19 -4.34 -5.31
C GLY A 249 -24.47 -4.33 -6.14
N ARG A 250 -25.51 -5.04 -5.70
CA ARG A 250 -26.82 -5.04 -6.40
C ARG A 250 -27.44 -3.65 -6.58
N LYS A 251 -27.10 -2.67 -5.72
CA LYS A 251 -27.56 -1.28 -5.86
C LYS A 251 -26.74 -0.50 -6.88
N LEU A 252 -25.47 -0.87 -7.09
CA LEU A 252 -24.51 -0.18 -7.94
C LEU A 252 -24.51 -0.69 -9.39
N PHE A 253 -24.88 -1.95 -9.62
CA PHE A 253 -24.81 -2.60 -10.91
C PHE A 253 -26.19 -2.92 -11.49
N VAL A 254 -26.20 -3.02 -12.81
CA VAL A 254 -27.32 -3.51 -13.62
C VAL A 254 -26.97 -4.88 -14.15
N PHE A 255 -27.94 -5.78 -14.15
CA PHE A 255 -27.77 -7.16 -14.60
C PHE A 255 -28.70 -7.50 -15.77
N LYS A 256 -28.16 -8.25 -16.72
CA LYS A 256 -28.89 -8.77 -17.89
C LYS A 256 -28.55 -10.24 -18.08
N LEU A 257 -29.57 -11.10 -18.19
CA LEU A 257 -29.38 -12.50 -18.55
C LEU A 257 -29.10 -12.57 -20.04
N ILE A 258 -28.02 -13.25 -20.40
CA ILE A 258 -27.62 -13.42 -21.81
C ILE A 258 -28.23 -14.71 -22.35
N ASP A 259 -27.95 -15.82 -21.68
CA ASP A 259 -28.44 -17.15 -22.01
C ASP A 259 -28.12 -18.14 -20.87
N THR A 260 -28.46 -19.41 -21.10
CA THR A 260 -28.10 -20.54 -20.24
C THR A 260 -27.17 -21.47 -21.00
N VAL A 261 -26.04 -21.82 -20.41
CA VAL A 261 -25.03 -22.71 -21.01
C VAL A 261 -24.78 -23.93 -20.12
N LYS A 262 -24.15 -24.97 -20.66
CA LYS A 262 -23.70 -26.12 -19.87
C LYS A 262 -22.23 -25.95 -19.46
N VAL A 263 -21.93 -26.07 -18.18
CA VAL A 263 -20.55 -26.10 -17.63
C VAL A 263 -20.46 -27.29 -16.68
N ASN A 264 -19.49 -28.18 -16.88
CA ASN A 264 -19.33 -29.43 -16.13
C ASN A 264 -20.64 -30.26 -16.05
N GLY A 265 -21.42 -30.27 -17.13
CA GLY A 265 -22.71 -30.97 -17.24
C GLY A 265 -23.91 -30.26 -16.58
N ARG A 266 -23.68 -29.16 -15.85
CA ARG A 266 -24.71 -28.42 -15.10
C ARG A 266 -25.20 -27.23 -15.90
N SER A 267 -26.48 -26.87 -15.72
CA SER A 267 -27.06 -25.67 -16.35
C SER A 267 -26.59 -24.41 -15.62
N VAL A 268 -26.07 -23.44 -16.36
CA VAL A 268 -25.42 -22.24 -15.80
C VAL A 268 -25.91 -21.00 -16.54
N TYR A 269 -26.48 -20.06 -15.80
CA TYR A 269 -26.91 -18.76 -16.31
C TYR A 269 -25.71 -17.86 -16.58
N ARG A 270 -25.61 -17.34 -17.80
CA ARG A 270 -24.61 -16.33 -18.17
C ARG A 270 -25.22 -14.94 -18.02
N ILE A 271 -24.76 -14.21 -17.02
CA ILE A 271 -25.31 -12.91 -16.63
C ILE A 271 -24.26 -11.84 -16.88
N TYR A 272 -24.61 -10.85 -17.70
CA TYR A 272 -23.82 -9.64 -17.87
C TYR A 272 -24.12 -8.63 -16.76
N PHE A 273 -23.09 -7.94 -16.30
CA PHE A 273 -23.26 -6.82 -15.38
C PHE A 273 -22.43 -5.61 -15.78
N GLN A 274 -22.98 -4.43 -15.49
CA GLN A 274 -22.32 -3.15 -15.71
C GLN A 274 -22.77 -2.13 -14.66
N PRO A 275 -21.99 -1.07 -14.38
CA PRO A 275 -22.33 -0.10 -13.36
C PRO A 275 -23.47 0.79 -13.83
N LYS A 276 -24.40 1.14 -12.94
CA LYS A 276 -25.51 2.07 -13.25
C LYS A 276 -25.01 3.43 -13.73
N LYS A 277 -23.92 3.91 -13.12
CA LYS A 277 -23.23 5.15 -13.48
C LYS A 277 -21.86 4.83 -14.06
N LEU A 278 -21.70 5.00 -15.38
CA LEU A 278 -20.47 4.63 -16.11
C LEU A 278 -19.22 5.40 -15.64
N LYS A 279 -19.39 6.59 -15.07
CA LYS A 279 -18.29 7.43 -14.57
C LYS A 279 -17.81 7.05 -13.15
N SER A 280 -18.67 6.46 -12.30
CA SER A 280 -18.35 6.24 -10.87
C SER A 280 -17.72 4.88 -10.59
N ASN A 281 -18.08 3.85 -11.34
CA ASN A 281 -17.49 2.51 -11.27
C ASN A 281 -17.22 2.05 -12.71
N ARG A 282 -16.07 1.43 -12.96
CA ARG A 282 -15.63 1.02 -14.30
C ARG A 282 -15.51 -0.51 -14.45
N LEU A 283 -15.95 -1.26 -13.44
CA LEU A 283 -16.02 -2.73 -13.45
C LEU A 283 -17.22 -3.19 -14.28
N ARG A 284 -16.99 -4.07 -15.25
CA ARG A 284 -18.03 -4.74 -16.04
C ARG A 284 -17.65 -6.20 -16.20
N GLY A 285 -18.59 -7.05 -16.60
CA GLY A 285 -18.22 -8.45 -16.77
C GLY A 285 -19.36 -9.42 -17.01
N LEU A 286 -19.00 -10.70 -16.96
CA LEU A 286 -19.90 -11.83 -17.07
C LEU A 286 -19.77 -12.71 -15.83
N LEU A 287 -20.90 -13.04 -15.23
CA LEU A 287 -21.02 -14.03 -14.16
C LEU A 287 -21.70 -15.27 -14.71
N TYR A 288 -21.15 -16.44 -14.42
CA TYR A 288 -21.72 -17.73 -14.77
C TYR A 288 -22.22 -18.36 -13.47
N VAL A 289 -23.54 -18.35 -13.29
CA VAL A 289 -24.22 -18.76 -12.06
C VAL A 289 -24.92 -20.09 -12.27
N ASP A 290 -24.59 -21.10 -11.47
CA ASP A 290 -25.24 -22.40 -11.48
C ASP A 290 -26.75 -22.27 -11.23
N ALA A 291 -27.56 -22.93 -12.06
CA ALA A 291 -29.01 -22.82 -12.00
C ALA A 291 -29.64 -23.53 -10.79
N GLU A 292 -28.96 -24.54 -10.22
CA GLU A 292 -29.50 -25.33 -9.12
C GLU A 292 -29.03 -24.77 -7.76
N ASN A 293 -27.72 -24.55 -7.58
CA ASN A 293 -27.18 -24.13 -6.28
C ASN A 293 -26.79 -22.64 -6.21
N TYR A 294 -26.89 -21.88 -7.31
CA TYR A 294 -26.52 -20.46 -7.39
C TYR A 294 -25.04 -20.16 -7.08
N GLY A 295 -24.17 -21.17 -7.21
CA GLY A 295 -22.72 -21.00 -7.12
C GLY A 295 -22.12 -20.38 -8.39
N ILE A 296 -21.00 -19.66 -8.23
CA ILE A 296 -20.26 -19.10 -9.36
C ILE A 296 -19.41 -20.20 -10.01
N ALA A 297 -19.74 -20.58 -11.24
CA ALA A 297 -18.97 -21.52 -12.05
C ALA A 297 -17.80 -20.84 -12.78
N LYS A 298 -18.00 -19.57 -13.18
CA LYS A 298 -17.00 -18.76 -13.90
C LYS A 298 -17.30 -17.27 -13.72
N ALA A 299 -16.27 -16.44 -13.70
CA ALA A 299 -16.43 -15.00 -13.71
C ALA A 299 -15.40 -14.33 -14.60
N PHE A 300 -15.85 -13.33 -15.36
CA PHE A 300 -15.02 -12.41 -16.11
C PHE A 300 -15.23 -11.02 -15.58
N TYR A 301 -14.17 -10.38 -15.12
CA TYR A 301 -14.15 -9.01 -14.66
C TYR A 301 -13.27 -8.19 -15.57
N ARG A 302 -13.79 -7.06 -16.04
CA ARG A 302 -13.06 -6.09 -16.83
C ARG A 302 -13.17 -4.72 -16.20
N ILE A 303 -12.02 -4.12 -15.89
CA ILE A 303 -11.94 -2.78 -15.32
C ILE A 303 -11.32 -1.90 -16.39
N TYR A 304 -12.05 -0.87 -16.79
CA TYR A 304 -11.52 0.14 -17.70
C TYR A 304 -10.96 1.32 -16.90
N GLY A 305 -9.82 1.89 -17.29
CA GLY A 305 -9.32 3.08 -16.61
C GLY A 305 -7.88 3.47 -16.96
N ILE A 306 -7.12 3.90 -15.94
CA ILE A 306 -5.69 4.25 -16.10
C ILE A 306 -4.91 3.00 -16.52
N ILE A 307 -5.25 1.86 -15.92
CA ILE A 307 -4.96 0.51 -16.42
C ILE A 307 -6.26 -0.17 -16.81
N ASN A 308 -6.20 -0.97 -17.86
CA ASN A 308 -7.26 -1.90 -18.18
C ASN A 308 -6.90 -3.27 -17.60
N VAL A 309 -7.80 -3.83 -16.79
CA VAL A 309 -7.59 -5.12 -16.15
C VAL A 309 -8.63 -6.10 -16.65
N ASN A 310 -8.19 -7.29 -17.05
CA ASN A 310 -9.03 -8.43 -17.39
C ASN A 310 -8.74 -9.54 -16.39
N ALA A 311 -9.68 -9.85 -15.50
CA ALA A 311 -9.56 -10.96 -14.57
C ALA A 311 -10.58 -12.06 -14.91
N THR A 312 -10.11 -13.29 -15.05
CA THR A 312 -10.89 -14.49 -15.32
C THR A 312 -10.74 -15.46 -14.17
N TYR A 313 -11.85 -15.98 -13.67
CA TYR A 313 -11.91 -16.98 -12.62
C TYR A 313 -12.71 -18.17 -13.15
N THR A 314 -12.12 -19.37 -13.12
CA THR A 314 -12.81 -20.63 -13.40
C THR A 314 -12.86 -21.48 -12.13
N PHE A 315 -13.97 -22.20 -11.99
CA PHE A 315 -14.21 -23.10 -10.88
C PHE A 315 -14.55 -24.49 -11.43
N ASN A 316 -14.15 -25.52 -10.70
CA ASN A 316 -14.51 -26.89 -10.97
C ASN A 316 -15.59 -27.34 -9.98
N TYR A 317 -16.64 -27.98 -10.47
CA TYR A 317 -17.70 -28.52 -9.62
C TYR A 317 -17.27 -29.84 -8.97
N LEU A 318 -17.15 -29.83 -7.65
CA LEU A 318 -16.86 -31.01 -6.84
C LEU A 318 -18.17 -31.74 -6.57
N LYS A 319 -18.40 -32.86 -7.27
CA LYS A 319 -19.69 -33.57 -7.26
C LYS A 319 -20.08 -34.10 -5.87
N ASN A 320 -19.12 -34.67 -5.14
CA ASN A 320 -19.34 -35.22 -3.80
C ASN A 320 -19.77 -34.10 -2.83
N GLU A 321 -19.11 -32.95 -2.96
CA GLU A 321 -19.25 -31.82 -2.02
C GLU A 321 -20.35 -30.83 -2.46
N LYS A 322 -20.89 -31.03 -3.66
CA LYS A 322 -21.93 -30.22 -4.32
C LYS A 322 -21.58 -28.72 -4.39
N LEU A 323 -20.31 -28.40 -4.62
CA LEU A 323 -19.77 -27.04 -4.56
C LEU A 323 -18.79 -26.73 -5.70
N TRP A 324 -18.77 -25.47 -6.15
CA TRP A 324 -17.80 -24.96 -7.14
C TRP A 324 -16.52 -24.48 -6.46
N PHE A 325 -15.41 -25.19 -6.66
CA PHE A 325 -14.11 -24.88 -6.06
C PHE A 325 -13.15 -24.21 -7.06
N PRO A 326 -12.31 -23.24 -6.64
CA PRO A 326 -11.39 -22.55 -7.55
C PRO A 326 -10.51 -23.50 -8.37
N GLU A 327 -10.44 -23.28 -9.68
CA GLU A 327 -9.64 -24.09 -10.61
C GLU A 327 -8.50 -23.27 -11.23
N LYS A 328 -8.81 -22.08 -11.76
CA LYS A 328 -7.81 -21.18 -12.36
C LYS A 328 -8.22 -19.73 -12.21
N ARG A 329 -7.26 -18.89 -11.84
CA ARG A 329 -7.39 -17.43 -11.80
C ARG A 329 -6.37 -16.85 -12.77
N LYS A 330 -6.81 -15.94 -13.64
CA LYS A 330 -5.95 -15.30 -14.64
C LYS A 330 -6.25 -13.82 -14.70
N ILE A 331 -5.25 -12.99 -14.41
CA ILE A 331 -5.33 -11.54 -14.55
C ILE A 331 -4.39 -11.09 -15.65
N ILE A 332 -4.88 -10.24 -16.54
CA ILE A 332 -4.09 -9.51 -17.53
C ILE A 332 -4.29 -8.03 -17.29
N VAL A 333 -3.20 -7.29 -17.18
CA VAL A 333 -3.17 -5.85 -16.96
C VAL A 333 -2.45 -5.22 -18.13
N VAL A 334 -3.12 -4.31 -18.81
CA VAL A 334 -2.56 -3.56 -19.92
C VAL A 334 -2.69 -2.07 -19.65
N LYS A 335 -1.84 -1.27 -20.27
CA LYS A 335 -1.95 0.20 -20.24
C LYS A 335 -3.36 0.64 -20.69
N GLY A 336 -3.96 1.55 -19.93
CA GLY A 336 -5.20 2.21 -20.29
C GLY A 336 -4.98 3.48 -21.12
N ASN A 337 -6.04 4.25 -21.36
CA ASN A 337 -5.98 5.43 -22.25
C ASN A 337 -5.56 6.72 -21.51
N ASN A 338 -4.76 6.61 -20.45
CA ASN A 338 -4.37 7.75 -19.60
C ASN A 338 -2.84 7.96 -19.62
N SER A 339 -2.43 9.20 -19.34
CA SER A 339 -1.04 9.64 -19.24
C SER A 339 -0.57 9.83 -17.79
N GLU A 340 -1.38 9.43 -16.82
CA GLU A 340 -1.04 9.49 -15.40
C GLU A 340 -0.28 8.24 -14.96
N ASP A 341 0.81 8.46 -14.22
CA ASP A 341 1.62 7.43 -13.58
C ASP A 341 0.78 6.54 -12.63
N ILE A 342 1.07 5.23 -12.58
CA ILE A 342 0.37 4.29 -11.69
C ILE A 342 1.36 3.60 -10.79
N ASN A 343 1.08 3.60 -9.49
CA ASN A 343 1.82 2.81 -8.52
C ASN A 343 1.31 1.37 -8.55
N ILE A 344 2.15 0.42 -8.96
CA ILE A 344 1.87 -1.02 -8.97
C ILE A 344 3.05 -1.73 -8.30
N LEU A 345 2.77 -2.63 -7.35
CA LEU A 345 3.79 -3.41 -6.64
C LEU A 345 4.83 -2.55 -5.89
N GLY A 346 4.42 -1.40 -5.35
CA GLY A 346 5.33 -0.47 -4.67
C GLY A 346 6.29 0.27 -5.60
N GLY A 347 6.03 0.28 -6.91
CA GLY A 347 6.78 1.03 -7.92
C GLY A 347 5.86 1.92 -8.77
N THR A 348 6.29 3.13 -9.09
CA THR A 348 5.59 4.03 -10.02
C THR A 348 5.87 3.66 -11.49
N ILE A 349 4.90 3.08 -12.19
CA ILE A 349 4.93 2.94 -13.65
C ILE A 349 4.60 4.30 -14.25
N LYS A 350 5.62 4.96 -14.82
CA LYS A 350 5.44 6.27 -15.45
C LYS A 350 4.81 6.16 -16.82
N PHE A 351 3.75 6.93 -17.06
CA PHE A 351 3.11 7.02 -18.36
C PHE A 351 3.47 8.37 -18.99
N ASN A 352 4.12 8.33 -20.15
CA ASN A 352 4.65 9.55 -20.77
C ASN A 352 3.50 10.49 -21.16
N SER A 353 3.57 11.75 -20.71
CA SER A 353 2.53 12.77 -20.85
C SER A 353 2.88 13.88 -21.86
N SER A 354 3.68 13.55 -22.88
CA SER A 354 3.96 14.51 -23.96
C SER A 354 2.74 14.65 -24.89
N LEU A 355 2.26 15.88 -25.05
CA LEU A 355 1.22 16.29 -26.01
C LEU A 355 1.68 16.20 -27.49
N GLU A 356 2.93 15.81 -27.74
CA GLU A 356 3.39 15.49 -29.09
C GLU A 356 2.79 14.15 -29.54
N LYS A 357 2.20 14.13 -30.75
CA LYS A 357 1.52 12.99 -31.39
C LYS A 357 2.03 11.63 -30.88
N LEU A 358 1.15 10.90 -30.18
CA LEU A 358 1.34 9.53 -29.69
C LEU A 358 1.94 8.62 -30.77
N LYS A 359 3.27 8.53 -30.86
CA LYS A 359 3.91 7.33 -31.38
C LYS A 359 3.62 6.24 -30.34
N LYS A 360 3.00 5.14 -30.75
CA LYS A 360 2.78 3.97 -29.89
C LYS A 360 4.15 3.36 -29.58
N ASP A 361 4.76 3.78 -28.47
CA ASP A 361 6.05 3.28 -28.03
C ASP A 361 5.95 1.81 -27.60
N ALA A 362 7.05 1.08 -27.67
CA ALA A 362 7.05 -0.33 -27.32
C ALA A 362 6.64 -0.61 -25.86
N SER A 363 6.82 0.36 -24.97
CA SER A 363 6.35 0.32 -23.58
C SER A 363 4.83 0.20 -23.47
N ASP A 364 4.07 0.76 -24.42
CA ASP A 364 2.59 0.66 -24.45
C ASP A 364 2.10 -0.75 -24.80
N ARG A 365 2.99 -1.61 -25.30
CA ARG A 365 2.69 -3.01 -25.65
C ARG A 365 3.00 -3.98 -24.52
N VAL A 366 3.61 -3.49 -23.44
CA VAL A 366 3.90 -4.30 -22.25
C VAL A 366 2.62 -4.54 -21.46
N TYR A 367 2.47 -5.78 -21.02
CA TYR A 367 1.38 -6.21 -20.18
C TYR A 367 1.90 -7.09 -19.04
N LEU A 368 1.16 -7.06 -17.94
CA LEU A 368 1.35 -7.97 -16.82
C LEU A 368 0.32 -9.07 -16.91
N LYS A 369 0.75 -10.31 -16.72
CA LYS A 369 -0.08 -11.51 -16.68
C LYS A 369 0.20 -12.23 -15.37
N LEU A 370 -0.85 -12.49 -14.59
CA LEU A 370 -0.80 -13.29 -13.37
C LEU A 370 -1.69 -14.51 -13.55
N GLU A 371 -1.17 -15.71 -13.32
CA GLU A 371 -1.94 -16.94 -13.27
C GLU A 371 -1.78 -17.60 -11.91
N SER A 372 -2.89 -18.03 -11.30
CA SER A 372 -2.95 -18.79 -10.04
C SER A 372 -3.75 -20.06 -10.28
N THR A 373 -3.17 -21.20 -9.95
CA THR A 373 -3.74 -22.53 -10.20
C THR A 373 -3.67 -23.39 -8.93
N PRO A 374 -4.82 -23.59 -8.25
CA PRO A 374 -4.97 -24.59 -7.20
C PRO A 374 -4.75 -26.04 -7.67
N TYR A 375 -4.19 -26.87 -6.81
CA TYR A 375 -3.97 -28.31 -6.99
C TYR A 375 -3.82 -29.01 -5.63
N ASP A 376 -3.75 -30.35 -5.60
CA ASP A 376 -3.71 -31.16 -4.37
C ASP A 376 -4.82 -30.76 -3.37
N ILE A 377 -6.07 -30.66 -3.85
CA ILE A 377 -7.20 -30.21 -3.04
C ILE A 377 -7.64 -31.33 -2.10
N LYS A 378 -7.68 -31.03 -0.80
CA LYS A 378 -8.17 -31.88 0.28
C LYS A 378 -9.28 -31.17 1.03
N ILE A 379 -10.37 -31.87 1.33
CA ILE A 379 -11.57 -31.28 1.93
C ILE A 379 -11.98 -32.10 3.13
N ASN A 380 -12.22 -31.42 4.27
CA ASN A 380 -12.59 -32.03 5.54
C ASN A 380 -11.59 -33.10 6.04
N GLU A 381 -10.35 -33.07 5.56
CA GLU A 381 -9.24 -33.85 6.10
C GLU A 381 -8.61 -33.08 7.27
N SER A 382 -8.31 -33.79 8.36
CA SER A 382 -7.83 -33.18 9.60
C SER A 382 -6.32 -32.91 9.55
N GLU A 383 -5.93 -31.72 9.10
CA GLU A 383 -4.65 -31.11 9.50
C GLU A 383 -4.93 -29.70 10.03
N ILE A 384 -4.76 -29.52 11.34
CA ILE A 384 -4.88 -28.21 11.99
C ILE A 384 -3.50 -27.56 11.97
N PHE A 385 -3.39 -26.39 11.35
CA PHE A 385 -2.14 -25.62 11.34
C PHE A 385 -1.92 -24.89 12.66
N GLU A 386 -0.66 -24.86 13.11
CA GLU A 386 -0.25 -24.09 14.28
C GLU A 386 -0.26 -22.58 14.01
N HIS A 387 -0.54 -21.81 15.07
CA HIS A 387 -0.55 -20.35 15.10
C HIS A 387 -1.53 -19.67 14.12
N PRO A 388 -2.86 -19.84 14.31
CA PRO A 388 -3.90 -19.26 13.46
C PRO A 388 -3.85 -17.74 13.26
N GLN A 389 -3.20 -17.04 14.19
CA GLN A 389 -2.98 -15.61 14.16
C GLN A 389 -1.94 -15.13 13.11
N ILE A 390 -1.12 -16.04 12.58
CA ILE A 390 -0.15 -15.79 11.50
C ILE A 390 -0.85 -16.08 10.16
N LYS A 391 -1.06 -15.02 9.35
CA LYS A 391 -1.77 -15.16 8.07
C LYS A 391 -0.88 -15.76 6.99
N ILE A 392 0.40 -15.37 6.96
CA ILE A 392 1.38 -15.87 5.99
C ILE A 392 2.59 -16.44 6.72
N ASP A 393 2.94 -17.69 6.44
CA ASP A 393 4.17 -18.32 6.93
C ASP A 393 5.18 -18.45 5.80
N ALA A 394 6.32 -17.80 5.95
CA ALA A 394 7.41 -17.75 5.00
C ALA A 394 8.75 -18.08 5.67
N GLN A 395 8.75 -18.83 6.78
CA GLN A 395 10.00 -19.25 7.44
C GLN A 395 10.81 -20.22 6.57
N ASN A 396 10.14 -21.14 5.89
CA ASN A 396 10.78 -22.23 5.16
C ASN A 396 10.80 -22.02 3.64
N VAL A 397 10.68 -20.77 3.18
CA VAL A 397 10.70 -20.48 1.74
C VAL A 397 12.04 -20.88 1.16
N SER A 398 12.03 -21.87 0.29
CA SER A 398 13.20 -22.26 -0.50
C SER A 398 13.18 -21.51 -1.83
N ASN A 399 14.18 -20.64 -2.06
CA ASN A 399 14.42 -20.04 -3.37
C ASN A 399 15.31 -20.91 -4.26
N SER A 400 15.94 -21.93 -3.66
CA SER A 400 16.91 -22.83 -4.26
C SER A 400 16.30 -24.16 -4.70
N LYS A 401 14.98 -24.21 -4.95
CA LYS A 401 14.37 -25.40 -5.56
C LYS A 401 14.93 -25.58 -6.97
N PRO A 402 15.41 -26.78 -7.35
CA PRO A 402 15.96 -27.03 -8.68
C PRO A 402 14.88 -26.84 -9.75
N ASP A 403 15.27 -26.56 -10.99
CA ASP A 403 14.31 -26.37 -12.09
C ASP A 403 13.39 -27.58 -12.31
N SER A 404 13.85 -28.79 -11.98
CA SER A 404 13.04 -30.01 -12.00
C SER A 404 11.80 -29.92 -11.10
N TYR A 405 11.92 -29.33 -9.90
CA TYR A 405 10.78 -29.09 -9.00
C TYR A 405 9.72 -28.23 -9.66
N TRP A 406 10.14 -27.13 -10.30
CA TRP A 406 9.23 -26.21 -10.98
C TRP A 406 8.62 -26.83 -12.24
N ASN A 407 9.34 -27.71 -12.94
CA ASN A 407 8.85 -28.36 -14.14
C ASN A 407 7.74 -29.38 -13.82
N ASN A 408 7.83 -30.10 -12.69
CA ASN A 408 6.79 -31.05 -12.28
C ASN A 408 5.45 -30.39 -11.93
N ILE A 409 5.47 -29.12 -11.50
CA ILE A 409 4.25 -28.36 -11.13
C ILE A 409 3.59 -27.74 -12.37
N LYS A 410 4.37 -27.46 -13.43
CA LYS A 410 3.88 -26.81 -14.65
C LYS A 410 3.16 -27.84 -15.53
N LYS A 411 1.85 -27.63 -15.74
CA LYS A 411 1.04 -28.41 -16.69
C LYS A 411 1.07 -27.84 -18.13
N ASP A 412 1.84 -26.79 -18.40
CA ASP A 412 1.89 -26.09 -19.71
C ASP A 412 3.18 -26.40 -20.50
N THR A 413 3.12 -26.20 -21.83
CA THR A 413 4.27 -26.27 -22.74
C THR A 413 5.44 -25.37 -22.30
N VAL A 414 6.66 -25.87 -22.42
CA VAL A 414 7.90 -25.17 -22.01
C VAL A 414 8.12 -23.89 -22.84
N ASP A 415 7.78 -22.73 -22.28
CA ASP A 415 8.14 -21.43 -22.85
C ASP A 415 9.67 -21.25 -22.78
N LYS A 416 10.34 -21.32 -23.95
CA LYS A 416 11.80 -21.17 -24.06
C LYS A 416 12.33 -19.82 -23.56
N ARG A 417 11.50 -18.76 -23.53
CA ARG A 417 11.89 -17.43 -23.02
C ARG A 417 11.96 -17.40 -21.50
N LYS A 418 11.20 -18.25 -20.81
CA LYS A 418 11.12 -18.27 -19.35
C LYS A 418 12.46 -18.56 -18.70
N ILE A 419 13.15 -19.62 -19.10
CA ILE A 419 14.46 -19.98 -18.50
C ILE A 419 15.48 -18.87 -18.77
N ARG A 420 15.55 -18.39 -20.01
CA ARG A 420 16.45 -17.27 -20.39
C ARG A 420 16.19 -16.00 -19.61
N THR A 421 14.94 -15.74 -19.23
CA THR A 421 14.57 -14.57 -18.41
C THR A 421 15.22 -14.64 -17.04
N TYR A 422 15.21 -15.81 -16.38
CA TYR A 422 15.93 -15.98 -15.11
C TYR A 422 17.43 -15.78 -15.31
N THR A 423 18.06 -16.55 -16.21
CA THR A 423 19.51 -16.50 -16.41
C THR A 423 20.00 -15.08 -16.72
N ASN A 424 19.36 -14.38 -17.67
CA ASN A 424 19.78 -13.05 -18.08
C ASN A 424 19.53 -11.99 -17.00
N LEU A 425 18.37 -12.01 -16.32
CA LEU A 425 18.08 -11.03 -15.27
C LEU A 425 18.94 -11.28 -14.03
N ASP A 426 19.27 -12.53 -13.72
CA ASP A 426 20.22 -12.87 -12.66
C ASP A 426 21.60 -12.32 -13.01
N SER A 427 22.09 -12.54 -14.24
CA SER A 427 23.36 -11.96 -14.71
C SER A 427 23.34 -10.43 -14.68
N LEU A 428 22.25 -9.80 -15.13
CA LEU A 428 22.10 -8.33 -15.11
C LEU A 428 22.03 -7.78 -13.69
N SER A 429 21.32 -8.46 -12.79
CA SER A 429 21.22 -8.06 -11.38
C SER A 429 22.56 -8.20 -10.66
N MET A 430 23.29 -9.30 -10.92
CA MET A 430 24.64 -9.51 -10.41
C MET A 430 25.61 -8.45 -10.95
N ALA A 431 25.63 -8.22 -12.27
CA ALA A 431 26.49 -7.20 -12.89
C ALA A 431 26.15 -5.78 -12.41
N GLY A 432 24.86 -5.47 -12.28
CA GLY A 432 24.37 -4.16 -11.84
C GLY A 432 24.34 -3.95 -10.31
N ASN A 433 24.63 -5.00 -9.54
CA ASN A 433 24.49 -5.07 -8.08
C ASN A 433 23.10 -4.59 -7.60
N ILE A 434 22.02 -4.97 -8.30
CA ILE A 434 20.67 -4.44 -8.06
C ILE A 434 20.18 -4.85 -6.66
N GLU A 435 20.29 -6.13 -6.30
CA GLU A 435 19.91 -6.64 -4.98
C GLU A 435 20.67 -5.90 -3.86
N LYS A 436 21.99 -5.72 -4.02
CA LYS A 436 22.84 -4.99 -3.06
C LYS A 436 22.42 -3.52 -2.95
N LYS A 437 22.12 -2.84 -4.06
CA LYS A 437 21.64 -1.45 -4.08
C LYS A 437 20.28 -1.31 -3.41
N LEU A 438 19.37 -2.26 -3.62
CA LEU A 438 18.06 -2.28 -2.96
C LEU A 438 18.19 -2.45 -1.44
N LEU A 439 18.97 -3.45 -0.99
CA LEU A 439 19.23 -3.68 0.43
C LEU A 439 19.95 -2.49 1.09
N PHE A 440 20.89 -1.87 0.37
CA PHE A 440 21.55 -0.64 0.79
C PHE A 440 20.53 0.51 0.94
N GLY A 441 19.71 0.75 -0.09
CA GLY A 441 18.68 1.80 -0.07
C GLY A 441 17.67 1.63 1.06
N ARG A 442 17.25 0.39 1.36
CA ARG A 442 16.38 0.08 2.51
C ARG A 442 17.01 0.49 3.84
N LYS A 443 18.30 0.20 4.04
CA LYS A 443 19.01 0.60 5.26
C LYS A 443 19.15 2.12 5.36
N VAL A 444 19.52 2.80 4.27
CA VAL A 444 19.62 4.28 4.24
C VAL A 444 18.28 4.93 4.53
N PHE A 445 17.18 4.40 3.98
CA PHE A 445 15.83 4.88 4.28
C PHE A 445 15.47 4.77 5.76
N ASN A 446 15.95 3.72 6.43
CA ASN A 446 15.78 3.53 7.87
C ASN A 446 16.79 4.33 8.71
N GLY A 447 17.64 5.14 8.08
CA GLY A 447 18.64 5.99 8.73
C GLY A 447 19.96 5.31 9.01
N TYR A 448 20.29 4.22 8.29
CA TYR A 448 21.51 3.46 8.49
C TYR A 448 22.35 3.38 7.22
N LEU A 449 23.65 3.68 7.33
CA LEU A 449 24.63 3.45 6.28
C LEU A 449 25.42 2.16 6.56
N PRO A 450 25.16 1.05 5.83
CA PRO A 450 25.83 -0.22 6.10
C PRO A 450 27.28 -0.22 5.64
N ILE A 451 28.23 -0.29 6.59
CA ILE A 451 29.67 -0.42 6.33
C ILE A 451 30.18 -1.72 6.96
N SER A 452 30.46 -2.70 6.11
CA SER A 452 30.91 -4.04 6.53
C SER A 452 30.02 -4.63 7.65
N TYR A 453 30.57 -4.81 8.85
CA TYR A 453 29.96 -5.39 10.05
C TYR A 453 29.10 -4.41 10.87
N VAL A 454 29.15 -3.11 10.58
CA VAL A 454 28.45 -2.06 11.34
C VAL A 454 27.55 -1.25 10.41
N ASP A 455 26.31 -1.05 10.82
CA ASP A 455 25.40 -0.11 10.19
C ASP A 455 25.52 1.23 10.92
N ILE A 456 26.19 2.21 10.28
CA ILE A 456 26.38 3.56 10.85
C ILE A 456 25.03 4.26 10.96
N ASP A 457 24.72 4.79 12.13
CA ASP A 457 23.51 5.55 12.39
C ASP A 457 23.64 6.98 11.85
N LEU A 458 22.92 7.28 10.78
CA LEU A 458 22.89 8.60 10.16
C LEU A 458 22.20 9.64 11.06
N LYS A 459 21.38 9.22 12.03
CA LYS A 459 20.67 10.09 12.98
C LYS A 459 21.61 10.71 14.02
N THR A 460 22.79 10.14 14.23
CA THR A 460 23.74 10.60 15.25
C THR A 460 24.80 11.56 14.72
N LEU A 461 24.95 11.70 13.39
CA LEU A 461 26.06 12.42 12.77
C LEU A 461 26.08 13.93 13.10
N LEU A 462 24.94 14.59 12.92
CA LEU A 462 24.82 16.03 13.12
C LEU A 462 23.44 16.36 13.72
N LYS A 463 23.44 17.02 14.87
CA LYS A 463 22.25 17.58 15.50
C LYS A 463 22.51 19.01 15.93
N TYR A 464 21.44 19.76 16.15
CA TYR A 464 21.51 21.08 16.77
C TYR A 464 20.40 21.22 17.80
N ASN A 465 20.74 21.76 18.97
CA ASN A 465 19.76 22.26 19.95
C ASN A 465 20.33 23.48 20.68
N ASN A 466 19.46 24.26 21.33
CA ASN A 466 19.88 25.51 21.98
C ASN A 466 20.80 25.30 23.19
N TYR A 467 20.83 24.11 23.78
CA TYR A 467 21.65 23.80 24.94
C TYR A 467 23.08 23.40 24.52
N GLU A 468 23.21 22.42 23.62
CA GLU A 468 24.49 21.86 23.14
C GLU A 468 25.10 22.61 21.95
N GLY A 469 24.34 23.48 21.28
CA GLY A 469 24.73 24.05 20.00
C GLY A 469 24.77 22.97 18.91
N PHE A 470 25.80 22.97 18.06
CA PHE A 470 26.04 21.85 17.16
C PHE A 470 26.54 20.65 17.96
N ARG A 471 25.92 19.50 17.70
CA ARG A 471 26.30 18.21 18.25
C ARG A 471 26.80 17.33 17.12
N LEU A 472 28.09 17.05 17.14
CA LEU A 472 28.77 16.17 16.21
C LEU A 472 28.86 14.79 16.83
N GLY A 473 28.43 13.76 16.13
CA GLY A 473 28.44 12.40 16.69
C GLY A 473 28.76 11.32 15.68
N ILE A 474 28.99 10.14 16.22
CA ILE A 474 29.13 8.90 15.48
C ILE A 474 28.41 7.82 16.27
N GLY A 475 27.63 7.01 15.57
CA GLY A 475 26.89 5.93 16.17
C GLY A 475 26.69 4.82 15.16
N GLY A 476 26.36 3.64 15.65
CA GLY A 476 26.14 2.49 14.79
C GLY A 476 25.61 1.30 15.55
N VAL A 477 25.20 0.31 14.76
CA VAL A 477 24.73 -0.97 15.27
C VAL A 477 25.40 -2.10 14.50
N THR A 478 25.92 -3.10 15.20
CA THR A 478 26.47 -4.28 14.53
C THR A 478 25.37 -5.04 13.78
N ASN A 479 25.69 -5.56 12.60
CA ASN A 479 24.71 -6.21 11.72
C ASN A 479 24.93 -7.72 11.60
N SER A 480 24.04 -8.38 10.86
CA SER A 480 24.02 -9.83 10.67
C SER A 480 25.29 -10.43 10.03
N LYS A 481 26.20 -9.61 9.48
CA LYS A 481 27.51 -10.09 9.03
C LYS A 481 28.46 -10.38 10.19
N LEU A 482 28.30 -9.70 11.32
CA LEU A 482 29.07 -9.96 12.54
C LEU A 482 28.44 -11.12 13.30
N SER A 483 27.14 -11.04 13.59
CA SER A 483 26.40 -12.11 14.26
C SER A 483 24.90 -11.97 14.01
N ASN A 484 24.21 -13.10 13.92
CA ASN A 484 22.74 -13.14 13.92
C ASN A 484 22.14 -13.15 15.33
N ASN A 485 22.96 -13.47 16.36
CA ASN A 485 22.49 -13.68 17.73
C ASN A 485 22.88 -12.53 18.67
N TYR A 486 23.92 -11.78 18.31
CA TYR A 486 24.42 -10.66 19.11
C TYR A 486 24.38 -9.36 18.31
N LYS A 487 23.90 -8.31 18.95
CA LYS A 487 23.85 -6.95 18.39
C LYS A 487 24.38 -5.97 19.43
N VAL A 488 25.31 -5.11 19.05
CA VAL A 488 25.79 -4.02 19.90
C VAL A 488 25.43 -2.71 19.22
N SER A 489 24.63 -1.89 19.89
CA SER A 489 24.36 -0.51 19.47
C SER A 489 25.24 0.42 20.29
N PHE A 490 25.84 1.43 19.67
CA PHE A 490 26.67 2.40 20.37
C PHE A 490 26.57 3.77 19.73
N TYR A 491 26.84 4.81 20.50
CA TYR A 491 27.05 6.15 19.98
C TYR A 491 27.94 6.98 20.89
N GLY A 492 28.62 7.96 20.31
CA GLY A 492 29.34 9.03 20.99
C GLY A 492 29.08 10.34 20.27
N ALA A 493 28.92 11.43 21.01
CA ALA A 493 28.70 12.76 20.46
C ALA A 493 29.31 13.84 21.35
N TYR A 494 29.73 14.94 20.74
CA TYR A 494 30.27 16.10 21.42
C TYR A 494 29.44 17.34 21.08
N GLY A 495 29.00 18.07 22.11
CA GLY A 495 28.29 19.33 21.97
C GLY A 495 29.28 20.50 22.00
N LEU A 496 29.25 21.36 20.97
CA LEU A 496 30.20 22.47 20.85
C LEU A 496 29.95 23.58 21.87
N LYS A 497 28.69 23.81 22.27
CA LYS A 497 28.32 24.88 23.21
C LYS A 497 28.51 24.50 24.66
N ASP A 498 28.14 23.28 25.04
CA ASP A 498 28.26 22.80 26.42
C ASP A 498 29.57 22.05 26.69
N GLN A 499 30.38 21.83 25.65
CA GLN A 499 31.72 21.21 25.70
C GLN A 499 31.75 19.82 26.37
N LYS A 500 30.63 19.08 26.33
CA LYS A 500 30.49 17.77 26.96
C LYS A 500 30.34 16.64 25.94
N ILE A 501 30.95 15.50 26.26
CA ILE A 501 30.78 14.24 25.54
C ILE A 501 29.53 13.52 26.09
N LYS A 502 28.74 12.97 25.17
CA LYS A 502 27.57 12.12 25.45
C LYS A 502 27.75 10.82 24.73
N TYR A 503 27.37 9.73 25.37
CA TYR A 503 27.66 8.41 24.84
C TYR A 503 26.69 7.38 25.39
N GLY A 504 26.54 6.28 24.65
CA GLY A 504 25.78 5.14 25.09
C GLY A 504 26.18 3.87 24.38
N ILE A 505 25.95 2.75 25.06
CA ILE A 505 26.21 1.40 24.56
C ILE A 505 25.06 0.48 24.95
N THR A 506 24.69 -0.43 24.07
CA THR A 506 23.59 -1.37 24.28
C THR A 506 23.91 -2.71 23.62
N PRO A 507 24.61 -3.63 24.32
CA PRO A 507 24.66 -5.03 23.94
C PRO A 507 23.26 -5.65 24.01
N SER A 508 22.96 -6.53 23.05
CA SER A 508 21.69 -7.22 22.92
C SER A 508 21.91 -8.65 22.46
N PHE A 509 21.17 -9.57 23.05
CA PHE A 509 21.15 -11.00 22.72
C PHE A 509 19.77 -11.40 22.19
N LEU A 510 19.74 -12.12 21.07
CA LEU A 510 18.52 -12.66 20.49
C LEU A 510 18.18 -13.97 21.20
N LEU A 511 17.18 -13.93 22.09
CA LEU A 511 16.70 -15.10 22.82
C LEU A 511 15.85 -16.02 21.92
N ASP A 512 14.98 -15.44 21.09
CA ASP A 512 14.16 -16.21 20.14
C ASP A 512 13.99 -15.48 18.81
N LYS A 513 14.37 -16.14 17.72
CA LYS A 513 14.26 -15.63 16.36
C LYS A 513 12.82 -15.58 15.86
N LYS A 514 11.97 -16.53 16.25
CA LYS A 514 10.59 -16.62 15.73
C LYS A 514 9.74 -15.44 16.21
N THR A 515 9.81 -15.15 17.50
CA THR A 515 9.13 -14.02 18.14
C THR A 515 9.95 -12.73 18.10
N ASN A 516 11.17 -12.76 17.55
CA ASN A 516 12.11 -11.64 17.52
C ASN A 516 12.31 -11.04 18.93
N THR A 517 12.59 -11.92 19.91
CA THR A 517 12.79 -11.56 21.31
C THR A 517 14.25 -11.21 21.56
N TRP A 518 14.51 -9.95 21.90
CA TRP A 518 15.82 -9.41 22.24
C TRP A 518 15.87 -9.07 23.72
N ILE A 519 16.93 -9.50 24.40
CA ILE A 519 17.28 -9.04 25.74
C ILE A 519 18.45 -8.07 25.58
N SER A 520 18.35 -6.90 26.20
CA SER A 520 19.30 -5.81 26.06
C SER A 520 19.67 -5.26 27.43
N ALA A 521 20.94 -4.92 27.59
CA ALA A 521 21.43 -4.08 28.67
C ALA A 521 21.95 -2.78 28.05
N SER A 522 21.57 -1.63 28.60
CA SER A 522 21.89 -0.33 28.04
C SER A 522 22.43 0.60 29.12
N TYR A 523 23.49 1.32 28.77
CA TYR A 523 24.00 2.45 29.53
C TYR A 523 24.10 3.66 28.61
N SER A 524 23.66 4.82 29.08
CA SER A 524 23.84 6.09 28.38
C SER A 524 24.00 7.24 29.36
N ASN A 525 24.88 8.19 29.02
CA ASN A 525 24.98 9.49 29.67
C ASN A 525 24.74 10.55 28.60
N ASP A 526 23.54 11.13 28.61
CA ASP A 526 23.06 12.04 27.57
C ASP A 526 22.04 13.03 28.15
N ILE A 527 21.55 13.95 27.32
CA ILE A 527 20.48 14.89 27.68
C ILE A 527 19.13 14.47 27.09
N ASN A 528 18.07 14.74 27.82
CA ASN A 528 16.69 14.49 27.41
C ASN A 528 15.83 15.75 27.52
N GLU A 529 14.82 15.86 26.64
CA GLU A 529 13.78 16.90 26.70
C GLU A 529 12.85 16.62 27.89
N ILE A 530 12.47 17.66 28.63
CA ILE A 530 11.52 17.52 29.75
C ILE A 530 10.11 17.16 29.27
N GLY A 531 9.45 16.28 30.01
CA GLY A 531 8.06 15.93 29.82
C GLY A 531 7.70 15.32 28.45
N GLN A 532 8.69 14.82 27.72
CA GLN A 532 8.48 14.20 26.42
C GLN A 532 7.66 12.92 26.55
N ILE A 533 6.59 12.81 25.76
CA ILE A 533 5.80 11.57 25.69
C ILE A 533 6.40 10.63 24.65
N GLN A 534 6.97 9.51 25.10
CA GLN A 534 7.51 8.46 24.24
C GLN A 534 6.91 7.09 24.60
N PHE A 535 6.42 6.38 23.60
CA PHE A 535 5.98 4.99 23.72
C PHE A 535 7.14 4.06 23.36
N ALA A 536 7.52 3.15 24.26
CA ALA A 536 8.66 2.25 24.07
C ALA A 536 8.52 1.34 22.83
N THR A 537 7.28 0.99 22.45
CA THR A 537 6.98 0.11 21.32
C THR A 537 6.93 0.83 19.96
N GLU A 538 7.11 2.16 19.93
CA GLU A 538 7.09 2.92 18.68
C GLU A 538 8.50 3.03 18.04
N PRO A 539 8.66 2.67 16.75
CA PRO A 539 9.96 2.77 16.11
C PRO A 539 10.39 4.22 15.89
N ARG A 540 11.65 4.53 16.20
CA ARG A 540 12.28 5.83 15.88
C ARG A 540 12.51 5.93 14.37
N ARG A 541 11.61 6.62 13.66
CA ARG A 541 11.73 6.84 12.21
C ARG A 541 12.90 7.76 11.88
N PHE A 542 13.63 7.46 10.81
CA PHE A 542 14.66 8.35 10.29
C PHE A 542 14.04 9.64 9.77
N LYS A 543 14.65 10.76 10.13
CA LYS A 543 14.41 12.08 9.55
C LYS A 543 15.77 12.65 9.17
N ILE A 544 15.88 13.26 7.99
CA ILE A 544 17.11 13.96 7.57
C ILE A 544 17.50 15.03 8.59
N TYR A 545 16.48 15.65 9.19
CA TYR A 545 16.64 16.62 10.25
C TYR A 545 15.41 16.59 11.17
N ASP A 546 15.63 16.61 12.50
CA ASP A 546 14.58 16.92 13.46
C ASP A 546 14.75 18.38 13.92
N PRO A 547 13.85 19.29 13.52
CA PRO A 547 13.95 20.70 13.87
C PRO A 547 13.42 21.00 15.27
N ARG A 548 12.75 20.05 15.92
CA ARG A 548 12.19 20.23 17.27
C ARG A 548 13.27 20.64 18.29
N PRO A 549 14.43 19.98 18.39
CA PRO A 549 15.44 20.31 19.39
C PRO A 549 16.04 21.71 19.24
N ILE A 550 16.00 22.32 18.05
CA ILE A 550 16.45 23.72 17.85
C ILE A 550 15.68 24.68 18.76
N ASN A 551 14.42 24.39 19.02
CA ASN A 551 13.51 25.34 19.63
C ASN A 551 13.27 25.08 21.13
N ILE A 552 13.79 23.97 21.63
CA ILE A 552 13.72 23.58 23.04
C ILE A 552 15.00 24.07 23.73
N SER A 553 14.86 24.69 24.89
CA SER A 553 15.97 25.12 25.75
C SER A 553 16.09 24.31 27.04
N THR A 554 15.03 23.61 27.44
CA THR A 554 14.95 22.90 28.71
C THR A 554 15.26 21.42 28.54
N PHE A 555 16.42 21.03 29.09
CA PHE A 555 16.90 19.67 29.09
C PHE A 555 17.27 19.24 30.50
N TYR A 556 17.39 17.93 30.70
CA TYR A 556 18.04 17.36 31.88
C TYR A 556 19.12 16.38 31.45
N ASN A 557 20.22 16.33 32.18
CA ASN A 557 21.20 15.27 32.04
C ASN A 557 20.64 13.99 32.65
N ASN A 558 20.82 12.87 31.96
CA ASN A 558 20.29 11.58 32.33
C ASN A 558 21.39 10.52 32.20
N LYS A 559 21.86 10.00 33.33
CA LYS A 559 22.66 8.77 33.35
C LYS A 559 21.71 7.60 33.54
N LEU A 560 21.43 6.91 32.45
CA LEU A 560 20.46 5.85 32.36
C LEU A 560 21.15 4.50 32.29
N PHE A 561 20.87 3.64 33.25
CA PHE A 561 21.12 2.19 33.16
C PHE A 561 19.78 1.49 32.97
N SER A 562 19.68 0.58 32.01
CA SER A 562 18.46 -0.21 31.82
C SER A 562 18.75 -1.63 31.36
N GLY A 563 17.95 -2.57 31.87
CA GLY A 563 17.85 -3.93 31.35
C GLY A 563 16.44 -4.12 30.81
N PHE A 564 16.29 -4.53 29.56
CA PHE A 564 14.98 -4.66 28.94
C PHE A 564 14.89 -5.81 27.95
N MET A 565 13.66 -6.24 27.71
CA MET A 565 13.29 -7.25 26.73
C MET A 565 12.28 -6.66 25.74
N GLU A 566 12.61 -6.74 24.46
CA GLU A 566 11.70 -6.42 23.37
C GLU A 566 11.25 -7.73 22.71
N SER A 567 9.96 -7.92 22.50
CA SER A 567 9.44 -9.16 21.92
C SER A 567 8.20 -8.92 21.07
N LYS A 568 7.96 -9.83 20.13
CA LYS A 568 6.68 -10.00 19.43
C LYS A 568 6.10 -11.37 19.76
N TYR A 569 6.10 -11.75 21.04
CA TYR A 569 5.69 -13.09 21.49
C TYR A 569 4.24 -13.42 21.09
N PHE A 570 3.29 -12.54 21.46
CA PHE A 570 1.94 -12.60 20.92
C PHE A 570 1.94 -12.07 19.48
N ALA A 571 1.14 -12.68 18.61
CA ALA A 571 1.02 -12.12 17.28
C ALA A 571 0.26 -10.79 17.35
N LYS A 572 0.57 -9.90 16.42
CA LYS A 572 -0.03 -8.57 16.31
C LYS A 572 0.32 -7.66 17.48
N THR A 573 1.37 -8.00 18.23
CA THR A 573 1.88 -7.14 19.30
C THR A 573 3.35 -6.83 19.14
N ASP A 574 3.73 -5.63 19.52
CA ASP A 574 5.10 -5.29 19.92
C ASP A 574 5.07 -5.09 21.44
N THR A 575 5.92 -5.79 22.19
CA THR A 575 5.98 -5.72 23.66
C THR A 575 7.36 -5.30 24.12
N TYR A 576 7.39 -4.49 25.17
CA TYR A 576 8.60 -4.04 25.86
C TYR A 576 8.40 -4.26 27.36
N PHE A 577 9.39 -4.84 28.01
CA PHE A 577 9.48 -4.90 29.47
C PHE A 577 10.88 -4.48 29.88
N GLY A 578 11.01 -3.51 30.79
CA GLY A 578 12.33 -3.04 31.21
C GLY A 578 12.34 -2.53 32.63
N ILE A 579 13.52 -2.58 33.24
CA ILE A 579 13.84 -1.91 34.50
C ILE A 579 14.95 -0.92 34.20
N SER A 580 14.80 0.32 34.68
CA SER A 580 15.76 1.38 34.47
C SER A 580 16.05 2.14 35.75
N ARG A 581 17.32 2.52 35.94
CA ARG A 581 17.78 3.49 36.93
C ARG A 581 18.30 4.73 36.22
N SER A 582 17.72 5.87 36.52
CA SER A 582 18.00 7.17 35.91
C SER A 582 18.49 8.14 36.98
N GLU A 583 19.73 8.61 36.85
CA GLU A 583 20.23 9.75 37.62
C GLU A 583 19.97 11.02 36.82
N VAL A 584 19.14 11.91 37.37
CA VAL A 584 18.58 13.07 36.68
C VAL A 584 19.14 14.34 37.28
N THR A 585 19.66 15.21 36.41
CA THR A 585 20.09 16.57 36.77
C THR A 585 19.41 17.55 35.81
N PRO A 586 18.37 18.28 36.23
CA PRO A 586 17.83 19.40 35.48
C PRO A 586 18.93 20.38 35.08
N LEU A 587 18.89 20.87 33.83
CA LEU A 587 19.87 21.83 33.28
C LEU A 587 19.22 23.20 33.07
N PHE A 588 18.19 23.49 33.87
CA PHE A 588 17.41 24.72 33.90
C PHE A 588 17.03 25.01 35.37
N ASP A 589 16.56 26.22 35.65
CA ASP A 589 16.17 26.61 37.01
C ASP A 589 14.93 25.81 37.44
N TYR A 590 15.17 24.76 38.24
CA TYR A 590 14.12 23.87 38.73
C TYR A 590 14.58 23.10 39.96
N THR A 591 13.72 23.07 40.97
CA THR A 591 13.88 22.25 42.16
C THR A 591 12.53 21.61 42.50
N TYR A 592 12.55 20.31 42.75
CA TYR A 592 11.36 19.60 43.22
C TYR A 592 11.35 19.59 44.75
N VAL A 593 10.29 20.09 45.36
CA VAL A 593 10.15 20.20 46.81
C VAL A 593 9.17 19.14 47.30
N LEU A 594 9.67 18.17 48.08
CA LEU A 594 8.87 17.08 48.62
C LEU A 594 9.11 16.95 50.12
N ASN A 595 8.05 17.09 50.92
CA ASN A 595 8.09 17.02 52.39
C ASN A 595 9.16 17.93 53.04
N GLY A 596 9.38 19.12 52.46
CA GLY A 596 10.39 20.07 52.92
C GLY A 596 11.81 19.81 52.41
N ASN A 597 12.06 18.70 51.71
CA ASN A 597 13.34 18.42 51.08
C ASN A 597 13.37 18.96 49.65
N GLU A 598 14.50 19.58 49.28
CA GLU A 598 14.75 20.12 47.96
C GLU A 598 15.57 19.15 47.10
N TYR A 599 15.06 18.81 45.92
CA TYR A 599 15.71 17.90 44.97
C TYR A 599 16.06 18.62 43.67
N SER A 600 17.32 19.04 43.55
CA SER A 600 17.95 19.53 42.31
C SER A 600 18.73 18.44 41.57
N HIS A 601 18.98 17.31 42.22
CA HIS A 601 19.49 16.07 41.64
C HIS A 601 18.75 14.89 42.28
N TYR A 602 18.34 13.91 41.48
CA TYR A 602 17.58 12.78 41.99
C TYR A 602 17.77 11.53 41.15
N THR A 603 17.49 10.39 41.77
CA THR A 603 17.51 9.06 41.17
C THR A 603 16.10 8.51 41.08
N ILE A 604 15.75 8.01 39.90
CA ILE A 604 14.49 7.30 39.65
C ILE A 604 14.81 5.88 39.19
N THR A 605 14.35 4.90 39.95
CA THR A 605 14.37 3.49 39.53
C THR A 605 12.96 3.04 39.21
N ALA A 606 12.71 2.57 37.99
CA ALA A 606 11.37 2.24 37.53
C ALA A 606 11.34 0.97 36.68
N ALA A 607 10.25 0.20 36.82
CA ALA A 607 9.85 -0.82 35.87
C ALA A 607 8.85 -0.25 34.87
N GLN A 608 8.94 -0.70 33.63
CA GLN A 608 8.08 -0.30 32.53
C GLN A 608 7.61 -1.51 31.75
N PHE A 609 6.31 -1.60 31.52
CA PHE A 609 5.70 -2.52 30.58
C PHE A 609 5.00 -1.73 29.50
N ALA A 610 5.24 -2.06 28.22
CA ALA A 610 4.53 -1.44 27.11
C ALA A 610 4.12 -2.49 26.08
N ILE A 611 2.94 -2.28 25.50
CA ILE A 611 2.38 -3.14 24.47
C ILE A 611 1.71 -2.28 23.39
N GLN A 612 2.08 -2.51 22.14
CA GLN A 612 1.33 -2.03 20.98
C GLN A 612 0.59 -3.20 20.37
N TRP A 613 -0.75 -3.15 20.34
CA TRP A 613 -1.62 -4.15 19.75
C TRP A 613 -2.24 -3.66 18.43
N ASN A 614 -2.05 -4.46 17.38
CA ASN A 614 -2.49 -4.20 16.01
C ASN A 614 -3.51 -5.27 15.55
N PRO A 615 -4.69 -5.40 16.18
CA PRO A 615 -5.59 -6.55 16.04
C PRO A 615 -6.06 -6.85 14.62
N PHE A 616 -6.25 -5.80 13.82
CA PHE A 616 -6.77 -5.92 12.45
C PHE A 616 -5.67 -6.17 11.41
N SER A 617 -4.41 -5.89 11.75
CA SER A 617 -3.30 -6.08 10.84
C SER A 617 -3.06 -7.56 10.55
N THR A 618 -2.46 -7.83 9.39
CA THR A 618 -2.03 -9.17 9.01
C THR A 618 -0.52 -9.31 9.09
N ILE A 619 -0.06 -10.44 9.63
CA ILE A 619 1.35 -10.71 9.87
C ILE A 619 1.84 -11.82 8.96
N MET A 620 3.05 -11.60 8.46
CA MET A 620 3.89 -12.62 7.87
C MET A 620 4.98 -13.03 8.85
N GLN A 621 5.18 -14.32 9.00
CA GLN A 621 6.31 -14.88 9.73
C GLN A 621 7.44 -15.19 8.73
N THR A 622 8.62 -14.61 8.91
CA THR A 622 9.79 -14.80 8.04
C THR A 622 10.94 -15.46 8.81
N THR A 623 12.04 -15.78 8.12
CA THR A 623 13.29 -16.22 8.76
C THR A 623 13.93 -15.16 9.66
N SER A 624 13.60 -13.88 9.47
CA SER A 624 14.14 -12.75 10.23
C SER A 624 13.18 -12.23 11.31
N GLY A 625 12.00 -12.83 11.47
CA GLY A 625 11.02 -12.50 12.50
C GLY A 625 9.62 -12.22 11.95
N ARG A 626 8.79 -11.53 12.73
CA ARG A 626 7.42 -11.18 12.34
C ARG A 626 7.36 -9.82 11.65
N LEU A 627 6.79 -9.80 10.44
CA LEU A 627 6.57 -8.61 9.62
C LEU A 627 5.08 -8.29 9.51
N GLU A 628 4.71 -7.05 9.77
CA GLU A 628 3.36 -6.54 9.50
C GLU A 628 3.25 -6.20 8.01
N ILE A 629 2.50 -7.01 7.25
CA ILE A 629 2.39 -6.86 5.78
C ILE A 629 1.18 -6.01 5.35
N ASN A 630 0.08 -6.05 6.10
CA ASN A 630 -1.08 -5.19 5.87
C ASN A 630 -1.38 -4.44 7.17
N LYS A 631 -1.12 -3.13 7.14
CA LYS A 631 -1.35 -2.24 8.27
C LYS A 631 -2.81 -1.84 8.29
N GLN A 632 -3.56 -2.37 9.25
CA GLN A 632 -4.94 -2.02 9.46
C GLN A 632 -5.11 -1.30 10.80
N PHE A 633 -6.24 -0.62 10.94
CA PHE A 633 -6.52 0.26 12.06
C PHE A 633 -7.86 -0.10 12.70
N PRO A 634 -8.10 0.27 13.98
CA PRO A 634 -7.21 1.01 14.88
C PRO A 634 -5.98 0.23 15.39
N LYS A 635 -4.96 0.98 15.82
CA LYS A 635 -3.78 0.52 16.57
C LYS A 635 -3.85 1.06 17.99
N PHE A 636 -3.52 0.23 18.97
CA PHE A 636 -3.59 0.56 20.39
C PHE A 636 -2.20 0.44 21.00
N SER A 637 -1.73 1.47 21.70
CA SER A 637 -0.50 1.43 22.47
C SER A 637 -0.82 1.73 23.92
N LEU A 638 -0.44 0.83 24.82
CA LEU A 638 -0.58 0.97 26.26
C LEU A 638 0.81 0.86 26.89
N GLN A 639 1.10 1.71 27.85
CA GLN A 639 2.33 1.67 28.61
C GLN A 639 2.04 1.96 30.08
N PHE A 640 2.68 1.19 30.95
CA PHE A 640 2.63 1.34 32.39
C PHE A 640 4.05 1.48 32.92
N THR A 641 4.28 2.50 33.74
CA THR A 641 5.56 2.73 34.42
C THR A 641 5.31 2.82 35.91
N GLN A 642 6.10 2.11 36.70
CA GLN A 642 6.03 2.09 38.15
C GLN A 642 7.42 2.30 38.73
N THR A 643 7.59 3.32 39.55
CA THR A 643 8.83 3.47 40.34
C THR A 643 8.92 2.35 41.38
N LEU A 644 10.14 1.89 41.65
CA LEU A 644 10.44 0.81 42.59
C LEU A 644 11.24 1.37 43.77
N PRO A 645 10.57 1.81 44.85
CA PRO A 645 11.24 2.17 46.08
C PRO A 645 12.12 1.00 46.56
N GLN A 646 13.28 1.30 47.16
CA GLN A 646 14.22 0.32 47.74
C GLN A 646 15.08 -0.49 46.77
N ILE A 647 14.85 -0.42 45.45
CA ILE A 647 15.71 -1.09 44.45
C ILE A 647 16.67 -0.08 43.85
N LEU A 648 17.98 -0.28 44.06
CA LEU A 648 19.08 0.52 43.47
C LEU A 648 19.00 2.04 43.72
N GLY A 649 18.33 2.46 44.79
CA GLY A 649 18.06 3.85 45.12
C GLY A 649 16.91 4.41 44.29
N ASN A 650 16.05 5.21 44.92
CA ASN A 650 14.89 5.82 44.27
C ASN A 650 14.31 6.91 45.19
N ASP A 651 14.26 8.15 44.71
CA ASP A 651 13.83 9.29 45.53
C ASP A 651 12.31 9.48 45.54
N PHE A 652 11.63 9.03 44.48
CA PHE A 652 10.23 9.36 44.25
C PHE A 652 9.34 8.15 44.00
N MET A 653 8.13 8.16 44.55
CA MET A 653 7.14 7.11 44.34
C MET A 653 6.03 7.63 43.43
N PHE A 654 5.97 7.12 42.19
CA PHE A 654 4.91 7.43 41.25
C PHE A 654 4.63 6.29 40.26
N SER A 655 3.45 6.36 39.66
CA SER A 655 2.98 5.45 38.61
C SER A 655 2.52 6.26 37.41
N LYS A 656 2.71 5.73 36.20
CA LYS A 656 2.21 6.31 34.94
C LYS A 656 1.46 5.27 34.13
N VAL A 657 0.33 5.67 33.56
CA VAL A 657 -0.42 4.91 32.56
C VAL A 657 -0.56 5.78 31.32
N ASP A 658 -0.03 5.32 30.19
CA ASP A 658 -0.08 6.02 28.89
C ASP A 658 -0.89 5.20 27.89
N LEU A 659 -1.84 5.84 27.21
CA LEU A 659 -2.69 5.25 26.18
C LEU A 659 -2.58 6.06 24.89
N LYS A 660 -2.47 5.37 23.75
CA LYS A 660 -2.57 5.97 22.42
C LYS A 660 -3.35 5.07 21.48
N ILE A 661 -4.32 5.65 20.78
CA ILE A 661 -5.14 5.00 19.78
C ILE A 661 -5.00 5.77 18.47
N VAL A 662 -4.57 5.09 17.42
CA VAL A 662 -4.47 5.65 16.07
C VAL A 662 -5.47 4.93 15.18
N HIS A 663 -6.34 5.67 14.50
CA HIS A 663 -7.28 5.12 13.53
C HIS A 663 -7.21 5.88 12.21
N GLU A 664 -6.95 5.19 11.11
CA GLU A 664 -6.96 5.79 9.77
C GLU A 664 -8.02 5.12 8.89
N ILE A 665 -8.75 5.94 8.13
CA ILE A 665 -9.81 5.55 7.21
C ILE A 665 -9.39 5.98 5.80
N PRO A 666 -8.79 5.07 5.00
CA PRO A 666 -8.50 5.35 3.60
C PRO A 666 -9.78 5.27 2.77
N TYR A 667 -9.98 6.22 1.87
CA TYR A 667 -11.09 6.24 0.91
C TYR A 667 -10.62 5.78 -0.47
N LEU A 668 -11.53 5.17 -1.24
CA LEU A 668 -11.27 4.73 -2.61
C LEU A 668 -10.85 5.89 -3.53
N SER A 669 -11.24 7.12 -3.21
CA SER A 669 -10.87 8.32 -3.96
C SER A 669 -9.38 8.68 -3.85
N GLY A 670 -8.64 8.09 -2.90
CA GLY A 670 -7.26 8.46 -2.57
C GLY A 670 -7.15 9.37 -1.33
N GLN A 671 -8.28 9.78 -0.75
CA GLN A 671 -8.35 10.58 0.47
C GLN A 671 -8.09 9.73 1.72
N ASN A 672 -7.76 10.36 2.84
CA ASN A 672 -7.57 9.67 4.12
C ASN A 672 -8.08 10.52 5.28
N THR A 673 -8.81 9.92 6.23
CA THR A 673 -9.12 10.56 7.53
C THR A 673 -8.38 9.83 8.64
N ALA A 674 -7.58 10.55 9.41
CA ALA A 674 -6.83 10.03 10.54
C ALA A 674 -7.33 10.64 11.85
N PHE A 675 -7.52 9.77 12.84
CA PHE A 675 -7.86 10.09 14.22
C PHE A 675 -6.71 9.64 15.11
N THR A 676 -6.30 10.48 16.05
CA THR A 676 -5.37 10.11 17.12
C THR A 676 -5.94 10.53 18.44
N LEU A 677 -6.21 9.57 19.32
CA LEU A 677 -6.55 9.80 20.72
C LEU A 677 -5.33 9.41 21.55
N GLN A 678 -4.90 10.26 22.45
CA GLN A 678 -3.76 10.01 23.33
C GLN A 678 -4.05 10.58 24.70
N GLY A 679 -3.78 9.81 25.75
CA GLY A 679 -3.92 10.26 27.12
C GLY A 679 -2.87 9.65 28.03
N GLY A 680 -2.64 10.30 29.15
CA GLY A 680 -1.71 9.83 30.17
C GLY A 680 -2.19 10.23 31.55
N LEU A 681 -1.93 9.39 32.54
CA LEU A 681 -2.21 9.62 33.95
C LEU A 681 -0.98 9.26 34.75
N ALA A 682 -0.41 10.26 35.42
CA ALA A 682 0.67 10.13 36.38
C ALA A 682 0.13 10.42 37.77
N SER A 683 0.44 9.56 38.74
CA SER A 683 -0.02 9.68 40.13
C SER A 683 1.16 9.46 41.09
N GLY A 684 1.22 10.23 42.16
CA GLY A 684 2.30 10.21 43.15
C GLY A 684 3.26 11.40 43.01
N ASN A 685 4.45 11.27 43.58
CA ASN A 685 5.45 12.33 43.62
C ASN A 685 6.23 12.32 42.31
N ILE A 686 5.89 13.19 41.36
CA ILE A 686 6.48 13.16 40.02
C ILE A 686 7.16 14.49 39.70
N PRO A 687 8.47 14.53 39.42
CA PRO A 687 9.14 15.76 39.05
C PRO A 687 8.75 16.21 37.63
N LEU A 688 8.92 17.51 37.36
CA LEU A 688 8.57 18.15 36.08
C LEU A 688 9.21 17.49 34.86
N THR A 689 10.42 16.94 35.02
CA THR A 689 11.12 16.19 33.95
C THR A 689 10.33 14.99 33.44
N HIS A 690 9.46 14.39 34.27
CA HIS A 690 8.67 13.19 33.98
C HIS A 690 7.17 13.45 33.81
N LEU A 691 6.70 14.70 33.99
CA LEU A 691 5.33 15.13 33.68
C LEU A 691 5.05 15.06 32.17
N TYR A 692 3.85 15.45 31.74
CA TYR A 692 3.47 15.43 30.33
C TYR A 692 3.50 16.82 29.70
N SER A 693 4.30 16.97 28.64
CA SER A 693 4.25 18.09 27.71
C SER A 693 3.67 17.61 26.38
N ILE A 694 2.48 18.12 26.01
CA ILE A 694 1.70 17.59 24.88
C ILE A 694 2.24 18.10 23.53
N ALA A 695 3.42 17.61 23.15
CA ALA A 695 4.06 17.82 21.85
C ALA A 695 3.95 19.27 21.29
N PRO A 696 4.30 20.32 22.06
CA PRO A 696 4.28 21.70 21.57
C PRO A 696 5.24 21.86 20.39
N ASN A 697 4.96 22.79 19.48
CA ASN A 697 5.83 23.03 18.33
C ASN A 697 5.97 24.50 17.96
N ASN A 698 5.69 25.48 18.83
CA ASN A 698 5.78 26.89 18.49
C ASN A 698 6.82 27.66 19.31
N LEU A 699 7.40 28.70 18.71
CA LEU A 699 8.36 29.60 19.35
C LEU A 699 7.64 30.82 19.93
N ASN A 700 7.99 31.20 21.16
CA ASN A 700 7.54 32.46 21.76
C ASN A 700 8.49 33.61 21.36
N ARG A 701 8.21 34.30 20.24
CA ARG A 701 9.02 35.43 19.70
C ARG A 701 8.14 36.49 19.09
N GLU A 702 8.32 37.78 19.32
CA GLU A 702 7.39 38.85 18.91
C GLU A 702 6.83 38.78 17.46
N SER A 703 7.66 38.51 16.45
CA SER A 703 7.22 38.49 15.05
C SER A 703 6.87 37.08 14.53
N LEU A 704 5.76 36.97 13.79
CA LEU A 704 5.33 35.74 13.10
C LEU A 704 6.46 35.13 12.23
N PHE A 705 7.19 35.95 11.48
CA PHE A 705 8.28 35.47 10.62
C PHE A 705 9.42 34.83 11.40
N LYS A 706 9.66 35.29 12.63
CA LYS A 706 10.69 34.71 13.53
C LYS A 706 10.25 33.37 14.16
N ARG A 707 8.99 32.96 13.98
CA ARG A 707 8.42 31.68 14.45
C ARG A 707 8.32 30.62 13.35
N ILE A 708 8.58 30.98 12.10
CA ILE A 708 8.51 30.04 10.97
C ILE A 708 9.56 28.95 11.17
N THR A 709 9.06 27.75 11.41
CA THR A 709 9.86 26.54 11.65
C THR A 709 9.25 25.41 10.83
N PHE A 710 9.73 24.19 11.02
CA PHE A 710 9.14 23.03 10.36
C PHE A 710 7.94 22.47 11.14
N ALA A 711 6.97 21.98 10.38
CA ALA A 711 5.79 21.28 10.87
C ALA A 711 6.14 19.97 11.57
N SER A 712 5.39 19.66 12.63
CA SER A 712 5.39 18.34 13.25
C SER A 712 4.25 17.50 12.67
N LYS A 713 4.43 16.18 12.65
CA LYS A 713 3.35 15.30 12.17
C LYS A 713 2.12 15.36 13.08
N ASN A 714 2.35 15.29 14.41
CA ASN A 714 1.31 15.16 15.43
C ASN A 714 1.46 16.19 16.57
N GLY A 715 2.28 17.23 16.42
CA GLY A 715 2.50 18.24 17.45
C GLY A 715 1.50 19.39 17.36
N PHE A 716 1.27 20.11 18.46
CA PHE A 716 0.45 21.32 18.46
C PHE A 716 1.25 22.48 17.86
N GLU A 717 0.83 22.98 16.70
CA GLU A 717 1.64 23.90 15.90
C GLU A 717 1.63 25.33 16.43
N THR A 718 0.63 25.69 17.22
CA THR A 718 0.46 27.03 17.82
C THR A 718 0.91 27.09 19.28
N MET A 719 0.97 25.95 19.96
CA MET A 719 1.38 25.82 21.36
C MET A 719 2.88 26.08 21.54
N PHE A 720 3.25 26.99 22.44
CA PHE A 720 4.65 27.32 22.68
C PHE A 720 5.37 26.20 23.45
N PHE A 721 6.67 26.04 23.17
CA PHE A 721 7.51 25.13 23.96
C PHE A 721 7.45 25.49 25.45
N ASN A 722 7.30 24.46 26.29
CA ASN A 722 7.18 24.56 27.75
C ASN A 722 6.00 25.40 28.27
N GLU A 723 5.01 25.71 27.44
CA GLU A 723 3.84 26.48 27.88
C GLU A 723 2.99 25.70 28.88
N PHE A 724 2.82 24.39 28.64
CA PHE A 724 1.91 23.54 29.41
C PHE A 724 2.55 22.24 29.90
N PHE A 725 2.29 21.93 31.17
CA PHE A 725 2.59 20.63 31.79
C PHE A 725 1.35 20.06 32.49
N SER A 726 1.29 18.74 32.58
CA SER A 726 0.15 18.03 33.20
C SER A 726 0.59 16.71 33.83
N SER A 727 0.01 16.36 34.98
CA SER A 727 0.08 15.02 35.57
C SER A 727 -0.93 14.08 34.90
N ARG A 728 -2.08 14.61 34.47
CA ARG A 728 -3.09 13.89 33.67
C ARG A 728 -3.48 14.68 32.45
N TYR A 729 -3.61 14.02 31.30
CA TYR A 729 -4.06 14.68 30.08
C TYR A 729 -4.83 13.73 29.16
N VAL A 730 -5.64 14.32 28.30
CA VAL A 730 -6.23 13.68 27.12
C VAL A 730 -6.10 14.64 25.94
N SER A 731 -5.75 14.11 24.78
CA SER A 731 -5.62 14.85 23.54
C SER A 731 -6.25 14.08 22.40
N PHE A 732 -6.92 14.81 21.51
CA PHE A 732 -7.58 14.26 20.35
C PHE A 732 -7.23 15.07 19.11
N GLN A 733 -6.91 14.38 18.02
CA GLN A 733 -6.52 14.98 16.76
C GLN A 733 -7.33 14.34 15.62
N VAL A 734 -7.87 15.19 14.76
CA VAL A 734 -8.53 14.79 13.51
C VAL A 734 -7.79 15.44 12.35
N ARG A 735 -7.46 14.65 11.34
CA ARG A 735 -6.86 15.12 10.09
C ARG A 735 -7.60 14.50 8.93
N HIS A 736 -8.13 15.33 8.04
CA HIS A 736 -8.65 14.87 6.76
C HIS A 736 -7.73 15.35 5.64
N THR A 737 -7.21 14.41 4.85
CA THR A 737 -6.32 14.67 3.72
C THR A 737 -7.05 14.41 2.42
N PHE A 738 -7.13 15.45 1.58
CA PHE A 738 -7.78 15.43 0.28
C PHE A 738 -6.83 14.90 -0.81
N ASN A 739 -7.35 14.71 -2.03
CA ASN A 739 -6.54 14.40 -3.19
C ASN A 739 -5.66 15.58 -3.61
N LYS A 740 -4.57 15.30 -4.33
CA LYS A 740 -3.70 16.35 -4.89
C LYS A 740 -4.49 17.25 -5.83
N VAL A 741 -4.35 18.57 -5.66
CA VAL A 741 -4.96 19.57 -6.53
C VAL A 741 -3.90 20.10 -7.49
N LYS A 742 -4.12 19.98 -8.81
CA LYS A 742 -3.18 20.51 -9.82
C LYS A 742 -3.42 22.01 -10.01
N LEU A 743 -2.55 22.83 -9.43
CA LEU A 743 -2.57 24.29 -9.62
C LEU A 743 -1.72 24.71 -10.84
N ALA A 744 -0.62 24.01 -11.10
CA ALA A 744 0.25 24.25 -12.26
C ALA A 744 1.00 22.96 -12.67
N TYR A 745 1.81 23.02 -13.75
CA TYR A 745 2.53 21.85 -14.29
C TYR A 745 3.36 21.09 -13.25
N LYS A 746 4.01 21.81 -12.31
CA LYS A 746 4.84 21.23 -11.23
C LYS A 746 4.27 21.44 -9.83
N ILE A 747 3.11 22.08 -9.70
CA ILE A 747 2.51 22.44 -8.40
C ILE A 747 1.26 21.59 -8.20
N LYS A 748 1.38 20.58 -7.36
CA LYS A 748 0.32 19.61 -7.06
C LYS A 748 0.18 19.39 -5.53
N PRO A 749 -0.19 20.42 -4.77
CA PRO A 749 -0.31 20.31 -3.31
C PRO A 749 -1.27 19.21 -2.89
N LEU A 750 -0.92 18.53 -1.81
CA LEU A 750 -1.77 17.65 -1.04
C LEU A 750 -2.33 18.45 0.12
N LEU A 751 -3.63 18.77 0.07
CA LEU A 751 -4.29 19.59 1.08
C LEU A 751 -4.82 18.72 2.22
N SER A 752 -4.63 19.16 3.45
CA SER A 752 -5.23 18.55 4.64
C SER A 752 -5.86 19.62 5.53
N VAL A 753 -6.96 19.28 6.18
CA VAL A 753 -7.55 20.08 7.28
C VAL A 753 -7.33 19.32 8.58
N VAL A 754 -6.87 20.01 9.61
CA VAL A 754 -6.51 19.43 10.89
C VAL A 754 -7.20 20.19 12.01
N THR A 755 -7.69 19.47 13.02
CA THR A 755 -8.15 20.04 14.29
C THR A 755 -7.58 19.20 15.42
N ARG A 756 -7.08 19.88 16.45
CA ARG A 756 -6.49 19.26 17.63
C ARG A 756 -7.07 19.90 18.89
N LEU A 757 -7.34 19.07 19.88
CA LEU A 757 -7.78 19.49 21.20
C LEU A 757 -7.01 18.74 22.28
N ALA A 758 -6.79 19.38 23.42
CA ALA A 758 -6.19 18.77 24.59
C ALA A 758 -6.78 19.35 25.88
N PHE A 759 -6.94 18.49 26.89
CA PHE A 759 -7.29 18.85 28.25
C PHE A 759 -6.29 18.21 29.19
N GLY A 760 -6.03 18.83 30.33
CA GLY A 760 -5.14 18.27 31.32
C GLY A 760 -5.22 19.00 32.65
N ALA A 761 -4.57 18.45 33.64
CA ALA A 761 -4.41 19.07 34.94
C ALA A 761 -3.09 18.62 35.55
N ILE A 762 -2.63 19.37 36.54
CA ILE A 762 -1.45 19.03 37.34
C ILE A 762 -1.85 18.86 38.80
N ASP A 763 -1.25 17.87 39.45
CA ASP A 763 -1.37 17.64 40.87
C ASP A 763 -0.18 18.26 41.60
N ALA A 764 -0.42 18.84 42.77
CA ALA A 764 0.59 19.47 43.63
C ALA A 764 1.55 20.47 42.91
N PRO A 765 1.03 21.46 42.15
CA PRO A 765 1.86 22.44 41.43
C PRO A 765 2.87 23.17 42.33
N GLN A 766 2.55 23.35 43.62
CA GLN A 766 3.40 23.97 44.63
C GLN A 766 4.71 23.21 44.93
N GLN A 767 4.83 21.94 44.52
CA GLN A 767 6.06 21.15 44.67
C GLN A 767 7.10 21.46 43.59
N HIS A 768 6.77 22.28 42.59
CA HIS A 768 7.64 22.61 41.48
C HIS A 768 8.10 24.07 41.59
N ALA A 769 9.34 24.29 42.02
CA ALA A 769 9.94 25.61 42.16
C ALA A 769 10.92 25.93 41.01
N GLY A 770 11.12 27.22 40.72
CA GLY A 770 12.12 27.74 39.76
C GLY A 770 11.63 27.88 38.30
N PHE A 771 10.64 27.08 37.87
CA PHE A 771 10.18 27.08 36.49
C PHE A 771 8.72 27.53 36.36
N GLU A 772 8.46 28.55 35.54
CA GLU A 772 7.08 29.00 35.25
C GLU A 772 6.44 28.17 34.14
N TYR A 773 5.21 27.71 34.37
CA TYR A 773 4.42 26.97 33.39
C TYR A 773 2.93 27.09 33.67
N LYS A 774 2.10 26.72 32.69
CA LYS A 774 0.65 26.62 32.80
C LYS A 774 0.18 25.16 32.77
N THR A 775 -1.10 24.95 33.01
CA THR A 775 -1.76 23.65 32.81
C THR A 775 -2.93 23.77 31.83
N LEU A 776 -3.52 22.65 31.43
CA LEU A 776 -4.54 22.55 30.39
C LEU A 776 -5.96 22.38 30.95
N ASP A 777 -6.21 22.93 32.14
CA ASP A 777 -7.46 22.81 32.91
C ASP A 777 -8.67 23.32 32.11
N LYS A 778 -8.49 24.42 31.38
CA LYS A 778 -9.52 25.02 30.52
C LYS A 778 -9.53 24.48 29.08
N GLY A 779 -8.60 23.57 28.75
CA GLY A 779 -8.44 22.99 27.43
C GLY A 779 -7.73 23.89 26.41
N PHE A 780 -7.10 23.27 25.42
CA PHE A 780 -6.39 23.91 24.30
C PHE A 780 -6.96 23.41 22.98
N PHE A 781 -7.21 24.32 22.05
CA PHE A 781 -7.81 24.01 20.75
C PHE A 781 -7.03 24.70 19.64
N GLU A 782 -6.72 23.97 18.57
CA GLU A 782 -6.19 24.55 17.33
C GLU A 782 -6.79 23.88 16.10
N SER A 783 -6.92 24.65 15.03
CA SER A 783 -7.32 24.16 13.72
C SER A 783 -6.45 24.78 12.64
N GLY A 784 -6.22 24.06 11.55
CA GLY A 784 -5.32 24.50 10.51
C GLY A 784 -5.48 23.78 9.19
N VAL A 785 -4.81 24.32 8.18
CA VAL A 785 -4.72 23.78 6.83
C VAL A 785 -3.26 23.48 6.52
N GLU A 786 -3.00 22.29 6.01
CA GLU A 786 -1.69 21.87 5.53
C GLU A 786 -1.70 21.77 4.01
N ALA A 787 -0.84 22.51 3.32
CA ALA A 787 -0.57 22.36 1.90
C ALA A 787 0.79 21.66 1.72
N ASN A 788 0.77 20.34 1.80
CA ASN A 788 1.98 19.51 1.68
C ASN A 788 2.37 19.30 0.21
N GLN A 789 3.66 19.04 -0.07
CA GLN A 789 4.15 18.71 -1.42
C GLN A 789 3.78 19.72 -2.53
N ILE A 790 3.76 21.03 -2.21
CA ILE A 790 3.60 22.11 -3.19
C ILE A 790 4.66 22.01 -4.30
N PHE A 791 5.94 21.86 -3.91
CA PHE A 791 7.06 21.72 -4.85
C PHE A 791 8.19 20.87 -4.28
N LYS A 792 8.61 19.81 -5.00
CA LYS A 792 9.72 18.92 -4.62
C LYS A 792 9.69 18.44 -3.16
N GLY A 793 8.49 18.09 -2.65
CA GLY A 793 8.29 17.63 -1.28
C GLY A 793 8.06 18.74 -0.24
N PHE A 794 8.45 19.98 -0.53
CA PHE A 794 8.18 21.13 0.34
C PHE A 794 6.71 21.54 0.30
N GLY A 795 6.20 21.98 1.44
CA GLY A 795 4.86 22.49 1.64
C GLY A 795 4.82 23.62 2.67
N LEU A 796 3.64 24.19 2.86
CA LEU A 796 3.37 25.25 3.82
C LEU A 796 2.12 24.87 4.61
N ILE A 797 2.14 25.11 5.92
CA ILE A 797 0.99 24.86 6.79
C ILE A 797 0.67 26.12 7.60
N GLY A 798 -0.61 26.28 7.93
CA GLY A 798 -1.11 27.38 8.75
C GLY A 798 -2.09 26.88 9.80
N PHE A 799 -1.91 27.28 11.06
CA PHE A 799 -2.75 26.90 12.19
C PHE A 799 -3.13 28.13 13.01
N VAL A 800 -4.29 28.05 13.67
CA VAL A 800 -4.79 29.07 14.60
C VAL A 800 -5.26 28.38 15.88
N ARG A 801 -4.82 28.87 17.05
CA ARG A 801 -5.41 28.48 18.34
C ARG A 801 -6.59 29.37 18.70
N TYR A 802 -7.54 28.79 19.41
CA TYR A 802 -8.75 29.47 19.89
C TYR A 802 -9.23 28.87 21.21
N GLY A 803 -10.24 29.49 21.81
CA GLY A 803 -10.79 29.07 23.08
C GLY A 803 -10.06 29.66 24.29
N PRO A 804 -10.16 29.03 25.48
CA PRO A 804 -9.74 29.63 26.75
C PRO A 804 -8.24 29.92 26.87
N ASN A 805 -7.41 29.22 26.10
CA ASN A 805 -5.95 29.40 26.06
C ASN A 805 -5.49 30.22 24.82
N SER A 806 -6.39 31.03 24.24
CA SER A 806 -6.01 32.04 23.25
C SER A 806 -5.27 33.21 23.92
N LEU A 807 -4.32 33.81 23.19
CA LEU A 807 -3.57 34.97 23.66
C LEU A 807 -4.21 36.29 23.22
N PRO A 808 -3.99 37.39 23.97
CA PRO A 808 -4.57 38.69 23.67
C PRO A 808 -4.26 39.20 22.25
N ASN A 809 -3.04 38.99 21.78
CA ASN A 809 -2.63 39.39 20.43
C ASN A 809 -3.03 38.32 19.41
N PHE A 810 -3.79 38.70 18.39
CA PHE A 810 -4.23 37.79 17.34
C PHE A 810 -3.07 37.09 16.62
N THR A 811 -1.99 37.81 16.33
CA THR A 811 -0.77 37.26 15.70
C THR A 811 -0.11 36.18 16.54
N ASP A 812 -0.34 36.18 17.86
CA ASP A 812 0.18 35.16 18.77
C ASP A 812 -0.60 33.86 18.78
N ASN A 813 -1.78 33.88 18.16
CA ASN A 813 -2.59 32.70 17.96
C ASN A 813 -2.33 32.00 16.62
N ILE A 814 -1.57 32.61 15.71
CA ILE A 814 -1.28 32.07 14.38
C ILE A 814 0.09 31.38 14.36
N SER A 815 0.18 30.26 13.65
CA SER A 815 1.42 29.57 13.34
C SER A 815 1.49 29.26 11.84
N VAL A 816 2.60 29.64 11.20
CA VAL A 816 2.91 29.34 9.80
C VAL A 816 4.23 28.58 9.76
N LYS A 817 4.23 27.42 9.09
CA LYS A 817 5.38 26.51 9.11
C LYS A 817 5.64 25.86 7.77
N LEU A 818 6.89 25.47 7.54
CA LEU A 818 7.32 24.69 6.39
C LEU A 818 7.07 23.21 6.64
N SER A 819 6.56 22.48 5.67
CA SER A 819 6.52 21.02 5.72
C SER A 819 7.44 20.43 4.67
N TYR A 820 7.99 19.25 4.93
CA TYR A 820 8.77 18.51 3.95
C TYR A 820 8.39 17.03 3.98
N VAL A 821 7.98 16.51 2.82
CA VAL A 821 7.72 15.09 2.63
C VAL A 821 8.82 14.55 1.73
N PHE A 822 9.69 13.73 2.31
CA PHE A 822 10.71 13.01 1.56
C PHE A 822 10.06 11.90 0.76
N ASP A 823 10.21 11.96 -0.56
CA ASP A 823 9.70 10.98 -1.52
C ASP A 823 10.84 10.61 -2.47
N LEU A 824 11.28 9.36 -2.42
CA LEU A 824 12.35 8.85 -3.27
C LEU A 824 11.85 8.34 -4.62
N GLY A 825 10.54 8.46 -4.90
CA GLY A 825 9.96 8.20 -6.21
C GLY A 825 10.00 6.74 -6.66
N PHE A 826 10.08 5.80 -5.71
CA PHE A 826 9.77 4.40 -5.94
C PHE A 826 8.29 4.15 -5.66
#